data_AF-A0A2N3H0E0-F1
#
_entry.id   AF-A0A2N3H0E0-F1
#
_cell.length_a   1.000
_cell.length_b   1.000
_cell.length_c   1.000
_cell.angle_alpha   90.00
_cell.angle_beta   90.00
_cell.angle_gamma   90.00
#
_symmetry.space_group_name_H-M   'P 1'
#
loop_
_entity.id
_entity.type
_entity.pdbx_description
1 polymer ?
#
loop_
_entity_poly.entity_id
_entity_poly.type
_entity_poly.pdbx_seq_one_letter_code
_entity_poly.pdbx_strand_id
1 'polypeptide(L)'
;MEPVYLDLHIHTSDNPDVLNAGYDVPALHERVTSEAQGSPALISLTDHNVINKRAYLASANVFENLLLGAELHVRNFEKAPPYHCHVFFRAPVDADTIDAINAILDELYPAKTVGDADDLPTIETIAKHFDEYDFMLLPHGGQNHSTFNKSIPKGKRFDSTIERSIYYNHFDGFTARSNRGLDESQEYFKKLGISEFVNLITSTDNYSPRLYPQAKSSQADPFVPTWMLASPTFNGLRLSLSESARLVYGKRPDAWAEYIRHVSLKADNLDIDCDLTPGLNVVIGGSSSGKTLLVDSLVRKISGDFKDSVYLPYGVEAIDVTNPSGQTPHYLWQNYIVRVCDQKDHDNTIDSIPLLKSVFPGDADERELIDNGLASLSIHLQSMVHAAAQVEQFEEELKHIPVLSGLITTRPIRRNPLKKLRPFENEIKAFKLSQAAHERAVKALETIEGILAANPFIQHDPTLTARLTEELAEAYRAAQLEEAVRAILNEHVEEIDAQQKANDLETTTKRNSFGTLLRTIRRYRESHKTFYEARDEIASFKIRKSTKRISSMGHTLYIENEFELTQTKFLEILNQTLKRERQIPNFDAITPQSLASEGFKKQSPKIVDHDNLHREIMNRFNALNRKQYRITTKDGKDFDKLSAGWKTSVILDLVLGSGADNAPLIIDQPEDNLATTYINTGLLSAIKQSKATRQIILVSHNATIPMLGDAQNVILCTNDDKFITIRSNPLEGVIDGTDVVDLIATTTDGGKASIKKRVKKYNLKRFRGEDETGL
;
A
#
# COMPACT_ATOMS: atom_id res chain seq x y z
N MET A 1 -14.36 15.20 3.68
CA MET A 1 -15.19 16.29 4.23
C MET A 1 -16.41 16.44 3.35
N GLU A 2 -17.51 16.91 3.92
CA GLU A 2 -18.69 17.26 3.13
C GLU A 2 -18.36 18.44 2.19
N PRO A 3 -18.72 18.38 0.89
CA PRO A 3 -18.50 19.48 -0.03
C PRO A 3 -19.40 20.67 0.31
N VAL A 4 -18.83 21.88 0.35
CA VAL A 4 -19.53 23.15 0.60
C VAL A 4 -19.68 23.92 -0.72
N TYR A 5 -20.89 24.36 -1.04
CA TYR A 5 -21.16 25.22 -2.19
C TYR A 5 -20.72 26.67 -1.91
N LEU A 6 -19.99 27.30 -2.83
CA LEU A 6 -19.55 28.69 -2.68
C LEU A 6 -20.28 29.64 -3.62
N ASP A 7 -20.74 30.77 -3.08
CA ASP A 7 -21.07 31.96 -3.86
C ASP A 7 -20.87 33.24 -3.06
N LEU A 8 -19.71 33.87 -3.25
CA LEU A 8 -19.28 34.99 -2.43
C LEU A 8 -19.46 36.35 -3.10
N HIS A 9 -20.18 36.40 -4.22
CA HIS A 9 -20.37 37.62 -4.98
C HIS A 9 -21.81 37.78 -5.45
N ILE A 10 -22.64 38.38 -4.59
CA ILE A 10 -24.06 38.63 -4.83
C ILE A 10 -24.35 40.10 -4.50
N HIS A 11 -24.94 40.82 -5.45
CA HIS A 11 -25.38 42.19 -5.28
C HIS A 11 -26.83 42.23 -4.76
N THR A 12 -27.09 43.12 -3.82
CA THR A 12 -28.43 43.35 -3.28
C THR A 12 -29.13 44.53 -3.94
N SER A 13 -28.34 45.45 -4.51
CA SER A 13 -28.81 46.73 -5.02
C SER A 13 -28.26 47.05 -6.41
N ASP A 14 -29.11 47.53 -7.32
CA ASP A 14 -28.66 47.97 -8.66
C ASP A 14 -27.82 49.24 -8.63
N ASN A 15 -28.07 50.10 -7.62
CA ASN A 15 -27.33 51.32 -7.35
C ASN A 15 -26.87 51.28 -5.88
N PRO A 16 -25.56 51.25 -5.59
CA PRO A 16 -25.06 51.15 -4.23
C PRO A 16 -25.30 52.42 -3.39
N ASP A 17 -25.55 53.58 -4.01
CA ASP A 17 -25.97 54.80 -3.29
C ASP A 17 -27.45 54.74 -2.86
N VAL A 18 -28.23 53.78 -3.38
CA VAL A 18 -29.65 53.58 -3.06
C VAL A 18 -29.89 52.12 -2.72
N LEU A 19 -29.59 51.74 -1.48
CA LEU A 19 -29.68 50.36 -1.01
C LEU A 19 -31.12 49.81 -1.08
N ASN A 20 -31.24 48.61 -1.61
CA ASN A 20 -32.50 47.87 -1.68
C ASN A 20 -32.96 47.44 -0.29
N ALA A 21 -34.00 48.09 0.22
CA ALA A 21 -34.59 47.80 1.52
C ALA A 21 -35.43 46.51 1.55
N GLY A 22 -35.85 45.97 0.40
CA GLY A 22 -36.77 44.85 0.26
C GLY A 22 -36.18 43.70 -0.56
N TYR A 23 -34.90 43.41 -0.39
CA TYR A 23 -34.22 42.32 -1.08
C TYR A 23 -34.89 40.97 -0.76
N ASP A 24 -35.17 40.16 -1.80
CA ASP A 24 -35.96 38.91 -1.71
C ASP A 24 -35.09 37.75 -1.20
N VAL A 25 -34.73 37.82 0.07
CA VAL A 25 -33.91 36.81 0.78
C VAL A 25 -34.53 35.40 0.73
N PRO A 26 -35.85 35.19 0.90
CA PRO A 26 -36.45 33.86 0.79
C PRO A 26 -36.24 33.23 -0.59
N ALA A 27 -36.42 34.00 -1.67
CA ALA A 27 -36.16 33.51 -3.02
C ALA A 27 -34.67 33.18 -3.24
N LEU A 28 -33.76 33.99 -2.68
CA LEU A 28 -32.32 33.70 -2.75
C LEU A 28 -31.99 32.39 -2.03
N HIS A 29 -32.52 32.20 -0.82
CA HIS A 29 -32.31 30.98 -0.03
C HIS A 29 -32.79 29.73 -0.78
N GLU A 30 -34.02 29.72 -1.30
CA GLU A 30 -34.54 28.60 -2.09
C GLU A 30 -33.62 28.23 -3.27
N ARG A 31 -33.13 29.24 -4.00
CA ARG A 31 -32.27 29.06 -5.18
C ARG A 31 -30.87 28.56 -4.81
N VAL A 32 -30.25 29.14 -3.79
CA VAL A 32 -28.93 28.70 -3.31
C VAL A 32 -29.02 27.26 -2.77
N THR A 33 -30.04 26.92 -1.99
CA THR A 33 -30.24 25.55 -1.50
C THR A 33 -30.42 24.55 -2.65
N SER A 34 -31.14 24.94 -3.71
CA SER A 34 -31.29 24.13 -4.91
C SER A 34 -29.96 23.89 -5.62
N GLU A 35 -29.15 24.93 -5.83
CA GLU A 35 -27.83 24.81 -6.48
C GLU A 35 -26.82 24.02 -5.61
N ALA A 36 -26.91 24.16 -4.29
CA ALA A 36 -26.09 23.42 -3.33
C ALA A 36 -26.45 21.92 -3.23
N GLN A 37 -27.56 21.47 -3.83
CA GLN A 37 -27.93 20.05 -3.92
C GLN A 37 -27.95 19.33 -2.55
N GLY A 38 -28.35 20.02 -1.49
CA GLY A 38 -28.39 19.48 -0.12
C GLY A 38 -27.04 19.47 0.62
N SER A 39 -25.98 20.05 0.06
CA SER A 39 -24.75 20.39 0.78
C SER A 39 -24.88 21.75 1.51
N PRO A 40 -24.05 22.02 2.53
CA PRO A 40 -23.91 23.35 3.11
C PRO A 40 -23.46 24.37 2.05
N ALA A 41 -23.94 25.60 2.17
CA ALA A 41 -23.51 26.72 1.33
C ALA A 41 -22.82 27.78 2.19
N LEU A 42 -21.77 28.40 1.65
CA LEU A 42 -21.11 29.58 2.19
C LEU A 42 -21.29 30.72 1.18
N ILE A 43 -22.02 31.76 1.59
CA ILE A 43 -22.34 32.89 0.72
C ILE A 43 -21.91 34.24 1.33
N SER A 44 -21.85 35.27 0.48
CA SER A 44 -21.61 36.66 0.89
C SER A 44 -22.38 37.63 -0.01
N LEU A 45 -22.88 38.73 0.56
CA LEU A 45 -23.54 39.80 -0.19
C LEU A 45 -22.56 40.96 -0.36
N THR A 46 -22.09 41.24 -1.55
CA THR A 46 -20.95 42.15 -1.78
C THR A 46 -21.35 43.29 -2.68
N ASP A 47 -22.17 44.22 -2.17
CA ASP A 47 -22.48 45.46 -2.88
C ASP A 47 -21.22 46.34 -3.03
N HIS A 48 -21.24 47.22 -4.03
CA HIS A 48 -20.13 48.15 -4.32
C HIS A 48 -19.90 49.14 -3.17
N ASN A 49 -18.72 49.06 -2.54
CA ASN A 49 -18.21 50.00 -1.53
C ASN A 49 -19.08 50.18 -0.27
N VAL A 50 -20.06 49.29 -0.03
CA VAL A 50 -21.00 49.40 1.09
C VAL A 50 -21.57 48.02 1.45
N ILE A 51 -21.96 47.84 2.71
CA ILE A 51 -22.65 46.65 3.19
C ILE A 51 -24.14 46.97 3.39
N ASN A 52 -25.03 46.29 2.66
CA ASN A 52 -26.46 46.43 2.87
C ASN A 52 -26.90 45.75 4.18
N LYS A 53 -26.92 46.54 5.27
CA LYS A 53 -27.28 46.09 6.62
C LYS A 53 -28.61 45.34 6.68
N ARG A 54 -29.64 45.83 5.99
CA ARG A 54 -30.98 45.21 6.03
C ARG A 54 -30.98 43.84 5.37
N ALA A 55 -30.35 43.72 4.21
CA ALA A 55 -30.24 42.45 3.50
C ALA A 55 -29.40 41.44 4.30
N TYR A 56 -28.28 41.86 4.88
CA TYR A 56 -27.43 40.99 5.72
C TYR A 56 -28.15 40.46 6.96
N LEU A 57 -28.82 41.33 7.73
CA LEU A 57 -29.57 40.91 8.91
C LEU A 57 -30.74 39.98 8.55
N ALA A 58 -31.41 40.21 7.41
CA ALA A 58 -32.44 39.31 6.91
C ALA A 58 -31.85 37.95 6.49
N SER A 59 -30.72 37.94 5.77
CA SER A 59 -30.02 36.73 5.33
C SER A 59 -29.46 35.91 6.50
N ALA A 60 -28.97 36.56 7.57
CA ALA A 60 -28.46 35.88 8.76
C ALA A 60 -29.52 35.05 9.51
N ASN A 61 -30.81 35.31 9.28
CA ASN A 61 -31.90 34.51 9.86
C ASN A 61 -32.23 33.24 9.07
N VAL A 62 -31.75 33.11 7.82
CA VAL A 62 -32.08 31.97 6.95
C VAL A 62 -30.85 31.18 6.50
N PHE A 63 -29.69 31.82 6.34
CA PHE A 63 -28.44 31.15 5.98
C PHE A 63 -27.63 30.83 7.24
N GLU A 64 -27.27 29.56 7.41
CA GLU A 64 -26.41 29.12 8.50
C GLU A 64 -24.98 29.67 8.38
N ASN A 65 -24.47 29.80 7.15
CA ASN A 65 -23.10 30.24 6.89
C ASN A 65 -23.09 31.45 5.94
N LEU A 66 -22.83 32.62 6.51
CA LEU A 66 -22.82 33.91 5.82
C LEU A 66 -21.53 34.66 6.17
N LEU A 67 -20.76 35.05 5.17
CA LEU A 67 -19.59 35.92 5.36
C LEU A 67 -19.97 37.37 5.14
N LEU A 68 -19.49 38.24 6.02
CA LEU A 68 -19.63 39.67 5.87
C LEU A 68 -18.58 40.17 4.87
N GLY A 69 -19.00 40.89 3.83
CA GLY A 69 -18.10 41.40 2.81
C GLY A 69 -18.68 42.50 1.93
N ALA A 70 -17.83 43.11 1.12
CA ALA A 70 -18.16 44.17 0.16
C ALA A 70 -17.29 44.05 -1.10
N GLU A 71 -17.76 44.58 -2.22
CA GLU A 71 -16.95 44.72 -3.44
C GLU A 71 -16.34 46.13 -3.49
N LEU A 72 -15.02 46.23 -3.37
CA LEU A 72 -14.31 47.50 -3.28
C LEU A 72 -13.75 47.92 -4.64
N HIS A 73 -13.82 49.22 -4.93
CA HIS A 73 -13.08 49.83 -6.03
C HIS A 73 -11.67 50.21 -5.58
N VAL A 74 -10.64 49.67 -6.24
CA VAL A 74 -9.25 49.88 -5.84
C VAL A 74 -8.45 50.46 -7.00
N ARG A 75 -7.58 51.44 -6.73
CA ARG A 75 -6.63 51.98 -7.71
C ARG A 75 -5.21 51.97 -7.16
N ASN A 76 -4.35 51.16 -7.76
CA ASN A 76 -2.94 51.06 -7.34
C ASN A 76 -2.02 52.06 -8.06
N PHE A 77 -2.41 52.55 -9.24
CA PHE A 77 -1.62 53.50 -10.03
C PHE A 77 -2.52 54.59 -10.61
N GLU A 78 -2.13 55.85 -10.46
CA GLU A 78 -2.90 57.02 -10.95
C GLU A 78 -3.28 56.94 -12.45
N LYS A 79 -2.45 56.29 -13.27
CA LYS A 79 -2.63 56.19 -14.73
C LYS A 79 -3.29 54.88 -15.18
N ALA A 80 -3.73 54.03 -14.26
CA ALA A 80 -4.36 52.75 -14.56
C ALA A 80 -5.85 52.77 -14.18
N PRO A 81 -6.70 52.02 -14.90
CA PRO A 81 -8.12 51.92 -14.54
C PRO A 81 -8.27 51.25 -13.17
N PRO A 82 -9.31 51.63 -12.39
CA PRO A 82 -9.63 50.93 -11.15
C PRO A 82 -10.03 49.48 -11.41
N TYR A 83 -9.90 48.65 -10.39
CA TYR A 83 -10.36 47.26 -10.42
C TYR A 83 -11.19 46.92 -9.20
N HIS A 84 -12.00 45.88 -9.33
CA HIS A 84 -12.82 45.36 -8.24
C HIS A 84 -12.05 44.36 -7.38
N CYS A 85 -12.18 44.51 -6.06
CA CYS A 85 -11.59 43.64 -5.06
C CYS A 85 -12.60 43.32 -3.97
N HIS A 86 -12.90 42.05 -3.77
CA HIS A 86 -13.78 41.64 -2.69
C HIS A 86 -13.03 41.64 -1.38
N VAL A 87 -13.64 42.22 -0.35
CA VAL A 87 -13.18 42.10 1.04
C VAL A 87 -14.17 41.24 1.81
N PHE A 88 -13.66 40.29 2.60
CA PHE A 88 -14.46 39.48 3.52
C PHE A 88 -13.88 39.57 4.92
N PHE A 89 -14.71 39.64 5.96
CA PHE A 89 -14.29 39.87 7.34
C PHE A 89 -14.58 38.63 8.22
N ARG A 90 -13.62 38.25 9.08
CA ARG A 90 -13.84 37.31 10.20
C ARG A 90 -14.52 38.07 11.33
N ALA A 91 -15.80 38.38 11.14
CA ALA A 91 -16.60 39.14 12.08
C ALA A 91 -18.03 38.59 12.16
N PRO A 92 -18.72 38.74 13.31
CA PRO A 92 -20.12 38.35 13.42
C PRO A 92 -21.01 39.21 12.50
N VAL A 93 -22.08 38.61 11.97
CA VAL A 93 -23.09 39.34 11.17
C VAL A 93 -24.14 39.94 12.11
N ASP A 94 -23.78 41.04 12.76
CA ASP A 94 -24.68 41.79 13.64
C ASP A 94 -24.73 43.29 13.28
N ALA A 95 -25.71 43.98 13.86
CA ALA A 95 -25.99 45.37 13.52
C ALA A 95 -24.85 46.33 13.85
N ASP A 96 -24.15 46.11 14.97
CA ASP A 96 -23.11 47.01 15.48
C ASP A 96 -21.83 46.85 14.66
N THR A 97 -21.46 45.61 14.34
CA THR A 97 -20.33 45.26 13.48
C THR A 97 -20.50 45.81 12.07
N ILE A 98 -21.71 45.67 11.50
CA ILE A 98 -22.02 46.21 10.16
C ILE A 98 -21.91 47.74 10.16
N ASP A 99 -22.43 48.41 11.18
CA ASP A 99 -22.34 49.88 11.28
C ASP A 99 -20.89 50.35 11.40
N ALA A 100 -20.07 49.66 12.21
CA ALA A 100 -18.66 49.97 12.37
C ALA A 100 -17.87 49.82 11.04
N ILE A 101 -18.11 48.73 10.30
CA ILE A 101 -17.45 48.52 8.99
C ILE A 101 -17.96 49.51 7.95
N ASN A 102 -19.26 49.80 7.91
CA ASN A 102 -19.81 50.79 7.00
C ASN A 102 -19.27 52.20 7.27
N ALA A 103 -19.04 52.58 8.54
CA ALA A 103 -18.41 53.86 8.85
C ALA A 103 -17.01 53.98 8.23
N ILE A 104 -16.23 52.91 8.23
CA ILE A 104 -14.92 52.85 7.55
C ILE A 104 -15.09 52.93 6.03
N LEU A 105 -16.07 52.19 5.48
CA LEU A 105 -16.38 52.24 4.05
C LEU A 105 -16.89 53.61 3.58
N ASP A 106 -17.59 54.35 4.43
CA ASP A 106 -18.05 55.72 4.19
C ASP A 106 -16.89 56.73 4.19
N GLU A 107 -15.88 56.52 5.04
CA GLU A 107 -14.65 57.30 5.02
C GLU A 107 -13.82 57.03 3.75
N LEU A 108 -13.66 55.74 3.39
CA LEU A 108 -12.91 55.33 2.20
C LEU A 108 -13.63 55.70 0.89
N TYR A 109 -14.96 55.64 0.88
CA TYR A 109 -15.81 55.86 -0.28
C TYR A 109 -17.01 56.75 0.07
N PRO A 110 -16.84 58.08 0.08
CA PRO A 110 -17.94 59.02 0.34
C PRO A 110 -19.08 58.94 -0.69
N ALA A 111 -18.77 58.57 -1.94
CA ALA A 111 -19.72 58.19 -2.96
C ALA A 111 -19.55 56.69 -3.25
N LYS A 112 -20.65 55.93 -3.29
CA LYS A 112 -20.57 54.47 -3.50
C LYS A 112 -20.47 54.12 -4.98
N THR A 113 -21.16 54.88 -5.83
CA THR A 113 -20.90 54.87 -7.27
C THR A 113 -19.67 55.72 -7.58
N VAL A 114 -18.62 55.10 -8.11
CA VAL A 114 -17.36 55.77 -8.44
C VAL A 114 -17.08 55.69 -9.94
N GLY A 115 -16.51 56.76 -10.49
CA GLY A 115 -16.05 56.88 -11.88
C GLY A 115 -14.53 56.77 -12.03
N ASP A 116 -14.07 56.63 -13.27
CA ASP A 116 -12.65 56.46 -13.59
C ASP A 116 -11.75 57.64 -13.17
N ALA A 117 -12.33 58.83 -12.94
CA ALA A 117 -11.61 60.05 -12.55
C ALA A 117 -11.58 60.31 -11.03
N ASP A 118 -12.33 59.54 -10.24
CA ASP A 118 -12.42 59.75 -8.79
C ASP A 118 -11.14 59.30 -8.08
N ASP A 119 -10.80 59.95 -6.97
CA ASP A 119 -9.70 59.52 -6.11
C ASP A 119 -10.11 58.26 -5.33
N LEU A 120 -9.37 57.17 -5.54
CA LEU A 120 -9.72 55.84 -5.03
C LEU A 120 -8.58 55.29 -4.17
N PRO A 121 -8.89 54.61 -3.06
CA PRO A 121 -7.86 54.12 -2.16
C PRO A 121 -7.02 53.01 -2.81
N THR A 122 -5.75 52.95 -2.40
CA THR A 122 -4.86 51.82 -2.70
C THR A 122 -5.15 50.66 -1.76
N ILE A 123 -4.66 49.46 -2.09
CA ILE A 123 -4.73 48.29 -1.19
C ILE A 123 -4.14 48.62 0.19
N GLU A 124 -3.03 49.35 0.23
CA GLU A 124 -2.32 49.69 1.48
C GLU A 124 -3.18 50.61 2.36
N THR A 125 -3.87 51.57 1.73
CA THR A 125 -4.83 52.44 2.42
C THR A 125 -5.99 51.61 2.98
N ILE A 126 -6.58 50.72 2.18
CA ILE A 126 -7.68 49.84 2.61
C ILE A 126 -7.22 48.97 3.79
N ALA A 127 -6.07 48.31 3.67
CA ALA A 127 -5.53 47.43 4.70
C ALA A 127 -5.25 48.16 6.02
N LYS A 128 -4.80 49.42 5.95
CA LYS A 128 -4.57 50.26 7.14
C LYS A 128 -5.88 50.64 7.85
N HIS A 129 -6.95 50.94 7.11
CA HIS A 129 -8.22 51.30 7.71
C HIS A 129 -8.92 50.09 8.34
N PHE A 130 -8.75 48.90 7.78
CA PHE A 130 -9.26 47.65 8.34
C PHE A 130 -8.27 46.92 9.26
N ASP A 131 -7.23 47.58 9.77
CA ASP A 131 -6.13 46.92 10.52
C ASP A 131 -6.61 46.19 11.79
N GLU A 132 -7.72 46.64 12.39
CA GLU A 132 -8.37 46.05 13.56
C GLU A 132 -9.15 44.76 13.24
N TYR A 133 -9.45 44.50 11.96
CA TYR A 133 -10.19 43.32 11.52
C TYR A 133 -9.27 42.25 10.92
N ASP A 134 -9.64 40.98 11.09
CA ASP A 134 -9.07 39.88 10.28
C ASP A 134 -9.92 39.76 9.02
N PHE A 135 -9.32 40.01 7.85
CA PHE A 135 -10.04 40.08 6.56
C PHE A 135 -9.26 39.40 5.44
N MET A 136 -9.96 39.01 4.38
CA MET A 136 -9.39 38.48 3.14
C MET A 136 -9.65 39.43 1.98
N LEU A 137 -8.69 39.55 1.06
CA LEU A 137 -8.85 40.31 -0.19
C LEU A 137 -8.77 39.39 -1.41
N LEU A 138 -9.83 39.41 -2.22
CA LEU A 138 -9.96 38.63 -3.45
C LEU A 138 -10.26 39.54 -4.65
N PRO A 139 -9.23 40.00 -5.38
CA PRO A 139 -9.39 40.71 -6.65
C PRO A 139 -10.23 39.91 -7.68
N HIS A 140 -11.03 40.64 -8.45
CA HIS A 140 -11.80 40.06 -9.55
C HIS A 140 -10.89 39.78 -10.77
N GLY A 141 -10.72 38.49 -11.09
CA GLY A 141 -9.93 37.97 -12.20
C GLY A 141 -10.82 37.55 -13.38
N GLY A 142 -10.79 38.28 -14.48
CA GLY A 142 -11.63 37.98 -15.66
C GLY A 142 -11.35 38.88 -16.85
N GLN A 143 -12.09 38.67 -17.96
CA GLN A 143 -11.92 39.41 -19.21
C GLN A 143 -12.79 40.69 -19.35
N ASN A 144 -13.77 40.91 -18.46
CA ASN A 144 -14.68 42.07 -18.51
C ASN A 144 -14.10 43.34 -17.85
N HIS A 145 -14.87 44.42 -17.77
CA HIS A 145 -14.44 45.72 -17.23
C HIS A 145 -13.86 45.60 -15.80
N SER A 146 -12.94 46.50 -15.42
CA SER A 146 -12.41 46.64 -14.05
C SER A 146 -11.76 45.38 -13.43
N THR A 147 -11.07 44.57 -14.25
CA THR A 147 -10.37 43.37 -13.75
C THR A 147 -8.92 43.67 -13.36
N PHE A 148 -8.40 42.95 -12.36
CA PHE A 148 -7.04 43.16 -11.84
C PHE A 148 -5.96 43.18 -12.94
N ASN A 149 -6.07 42.28 -13.92
CA ASN A 149 -5.12 42.17 -15.03
C ASN A 149 -5.01 43.45 -15.89
N LYS A 150 -6.05 44.29 -15.93
CA LYS A 150 -6.10 45.56 -16.68
C LYS A 150 -5.61 46.76 -15.87
N SER A 151 -5.50 46.62 -14.54
CA SER A 151 -4.98 47.66 -13.63
C SER A 151 -3.46 47.83 -13.67
N ILE A 152 -2.76 47.03 -14.50
CA ILE A 152 -1.30 47.01 -14.59
C ILE A 152 -0.86 47.69 -15.91
N PRO A 153 0.01 48.73 -15.87
CA PRO A 153 0.48 49.42 -17.07
C PRO A 153 1.24 48.50 -18.05
N LYS A 154 0.94 48.60 -19.36
CA LYS A 154 1.65 47.86 -20.42
C LYS A 154 3.14 48.23 -20.43
N GLY A 155 4.01 47.24 -20.23
CA GLY A 155 5.48 47.41 -20.22
C GLY A 155 6.11 47.51 -18.83
N LYS A 156 5.32 47.51 -17.74
CA LYS A 156 5.85 47.41 -16.38
C LYS A 156 6.37 45.99 -16.14
N ARG A 157 7.70 45.82 -16.01
CA ARG A 157 8.30 44.55 -15.58
C ARG A 157 8.21 44.45 -14.05
N PHE A 158 7.54 43.42 -13.54
CA PHE A 158 7.56 43.03 -12.12
C PHE A 158 8.90 42.40 -11.74
N ASP A 159 10.00 43.12 -11.95
CA ASP A 159 11.37 42.66 -11.71
C ASP A 159 11.86 43.00 -10.30
N SER A 160 11.10 43.80 -9.52
CA SER A 160 11.44 44.06 -8.12
C SER A 160 10.80 43.03 -7.18
N THR A 161 11.61 42.40 -6.33
CA THR A 161 11.18 41.49 -5.26
C THR A 161 10.16 42.14 -4.31
N ILE A 162 10.18 43.48 -4.22
CA ILE A 162 9.32 44.30 -3.36
C ILE A 162 7.88 44.34 -3.89
N GLU A 163 7.67 44.59 -5.19
CA GLU A 163 6.31 44.63 -5.76
C GLU A 163 5.65 43.25 -5.71
N ARG A 164 6.39 42.16 -5.99
CA ARG A 164 5.87 40.79 -5.83
C ARG A 164 5.49 40.47 -4.38
N SER A 165 6.27 40.98 -3.41
CA SER A 165 5.98 40.83 -1.98
C SER A 165 4.69 41.53 -1.58
N ILE A 166 4.42 42.73 -2.10
CA ILE A 166 3.17 43.47 -1.80
C ILE A 166 1.95 42.65 -2.24
N TYR A 167 1.91 42.18 -3.49
CA TYR A 167 0.76 41.39 -3.97
C TYR A 167 0.63 40.02 -3.28
N TYR A 168 1.76 39.36 -3.01
CA TYR A 168 1.78 38.09 -2.28
C TYR A 168 1.30 38.22 -0.83
N ASN A 169 1.58 39.35 -0.16
CA ASN A 169 1.21 39.56 1.24
C ASN A 169 -0.24 40.05 1.41
N HIS A 170 -0.85 40.68 0.40
CA HIS A 170 -2.17 41.32 0.55
C HIS A 170 -3.34 40.52 -0.04
N PHE A 171 -3.12 39.59 -0.97
CA PHE A 171 -4.22 38.85 -1.62
C PHE A 171 -4.30 37.38 -1.19
N ASP A 172 -5.49 36.98 -0.78
CA ASP A 172 -5.78 35.62 -0.32
C ASP A 172 -6.22 34.70 -1.45
N GLY A 173 -6.92 35.25 -2.44
CA GLY A 173 -7.49 34.50 -3.56
C GLY A 173 -7.84 35.41 -4.74
N PHE A 174 -8.55 34.86 -5.70
CA PHE A 174 -9.20 35.61 -6.78
C PHE A 174 -10.64 35.15 -6.94
N THR A 175 -11.51 36.03 -7.41
CA THR A 175 -12.88 35.67 -7.81
C THR A 175 -13.03 35.73 -9.32
N ALA A 176 -13.79 34.82 -9.91
CA ALA A 176 -14.28 34.95 -11.29
C ALA A 176 -15.73 34.46 -11.40
N ARG A 177 -16.33 34.54 -12.59
CA ARG A 177 -17.64 33.94 -12.85
C ARG A 177 -17.56 32.49 -13.34
N SER A 178 -16.50 32.17 -14.08
CA SER A 178 -16.30 30.85 -14.69
C SER A 178 -14.84 30.43 -14.57
N ASN A 179 -14.54 29.16 -14.89
CA ASN A 179 -13.18 28.66 -15.03
C ASN A 179 -12.60 28.82 -16.45
N ARG A 180 -13.28 29.54 -17.37
CA ARG A 180 -12.71 29.89 -18.68
C ARG A 180 -11.69 31.03 -18.52
N GLY A 181 -10.52 30.89 -19.12
CA GLY A 181 -9.39 31.81 -18.90
C GLY A 181 -8.63 31.57 -17.58
N LEU A 182 -9.00 30.51 -16.83
CA LEU A 182 -8.26 30.04 -15.66
C LEU A 182 -6.82 29.68 -16.04
N ASP A 183 -6.61 29.04 -17.20
CA ASP A 183 -5.27 28.68 -17.68
C ASP A 183 -4.40 29.91 -17.94
N GLU A 184 -4.95 30.99 -18.51
CA GLU A 184 -4.22 32.25 -18.75
C GLU A 184 -3.86 32.96 -17.43
N SER A 185 -4.79 32.96 -16.46
CA SER A 185 -4.57 33.55 -15.14
C SER A 185 -3.59 32.71 -14.31
N GLN A 186 -3.67 31.38 -14.37
CA GLN A 186 -2.72 30.46 -13.75
C GLN A 186 -1.33 30.56 -14.40
N GLU A 187 -1.26 30.68 -15.73
CA GLU A 187 0.01 30.87 -16.44
C GLU A 187 0.63 32.23 -16.12
N TYR A 188 -0.19 33.26 -15.92
CA TYR A 188 0.23 34.56 -15.39
C TYR A 188 0.74 34.46 -13.94
N PHE A 189 0.03 33.78 -13.05
CA PHE A 189 0.48 33.54 -11.66
C PHE A 189 1.74 32.68 -11.58
N LYS A 190 1.89 31.74 -12.50
CA LYS A 190 3.10 30.92 -12.65
C LYS A 190 4.29 31.77 -13.09
N LYS A 191 4.09 32.73 -14.00
CA LYS A 191 5.10 33.76 -14.37
C LYS A 191 5.47 34.64 -13.17
N LEU A 192 4.51 34.96 -12.30
CA LEU A 192 4.74 35.74 -11.09
C LEU A 192 5.35 34.92 -9.93
N GLY A 193 5.30 33.59 -10.00
CA GLY A 193 5.77 32.68 -8.94
C GLY A 193 4.82 32.58 -7.74
N ILE A 194 3.54 32.92 -7.91
CA ILE A 194 2.52 32.93 -6.83
C ILE A 194 1.45 31.85 -7.00
N SER A 195 1.47 31.10 -8.10
CA SER A 195 0.46 30.09 -8.46
C SER A 195 0.32 28.96 -7.45
N GLU A 196 1.34 28.71 -6.62
CA GLU A 196 1.29 27.67 -5.58
C GLU A 196 0.50 28.10 -4.33
N PHE A 197 0.16 29.39 -4.19
CA PHE A 197 -0.34 29.97 -2.93
C PHE A 197 -1.65 30.74 -3.06
N VAL A 198 -2.15 30.96 -4.27
CA VAL A 198 -3.37 31.73 -4.50
C VAL A 198 -4.27 30.97 -5.46
N ASN A 199 -5.44 30.60 -4.99
CA ASN A 199 -6.46 29.94 -5.79
C ASN A 199 -7.59 30.88 -6.16
N LEU A 200 -8.35 30.45 -7.15
CA LEU A 200 -9.53 31.15 -7.64
C LEU A 200 -10.79 30.48 -7.11
N ILE A 201 -11.82 31.26 -6.83
CA ILE A 201 -13.18 30.77 -6.61
C ILE A 201 -14.10 31.41 -7.64
N THR A 202 -15.21 30.75 -7.93
CA THR A 202 -16.23 31.32 -8.79
C THR A 202 -17.39 31.88 -7.97
N SER A 203 -18.07 32.89 -8.50
CA SER A 203 -19.25 33.49 -7.88
C SER A 203 -20.21 34.05 -8.94
N THR A 204 -21.46 34.25 -8.55
CA THR A 204 -22.56 34.44 -9.49
C THR A 204 -22.80 35.87 -9.94
N ASP A 205 -22.15 36.88 -9.35
CA ASP A 205 -22.37 38.30 -9.71
C ASP A 205 -23.87 38.62 -9.92
N ASN A 206 -24.70 38.05 -9.04
CA ASN A 206 -26.15 38.05 -9.22
C ASN A 206 -26.75 39.30 -8.59
N TYR A 207 -27.62 39.99 -9.32
CA TYR A 207 -28.35 41.19 -8.83
C TYR A 207 -29.82 40.89 -8.50
N SER A 208 -30.32 39.71 -8.86
CA SER A 208 -31.74 39.36 -8.75
C SER A 208 -31.92 37.92 -8.30
N PRO A 209 -32.42 37.69 -7.06
CA PRO A 209 -32.67 36.36 -6.52
C PRO A 209 -33.52 35.46 -7.44
N ARG A 210 -34.47 36.05 -8.17
CA ARG A 210 -35.37 35.31 -9.07
C ARG A 210 -34.67 34.72 -10.30
N LEU A 211 -33.57 35.34 -10.72
CA LEU A 211 -32.79 34.93 -11.88
C LEU A 211 -31.52 34.16 -11.49
N TYR A 212 -31.30 33.89 -10.19
CA TYR A 212 -30.15 33.14 -9.72
C TYR A 212 -29.99 31.79 -10.46
N PRO A 213 -28.78 31.40 -10.92
CA PRO A 213 -27.46 32.04 -10.72
C PRO A 213 -27.00 32.99 -11.87
N GLN A 214 -27.92 33.61 -12.60
CA GLN A 214 -27.59 34.50 -13.73
C GLN A 214 -26.99 35.84 -13.28
N ALA A 215 -26.03 36.36 -14.05
CA ALA A 215 -25.47 37.71 -13.88
C ALA A 215 -26.45 38.78 -14.36
N LYS A 216 -26.14 40.04 -14.04
CA LYS A 216 -26.80 41.21 -14.62
C LYS A 216 -26.60 41.34 -16.13
N SER A 217 -25.43 41.00 -16.66
CA SER A 217 -25.10 41.12 -18.08
C SER A 217 -25.40 39.83 -18.85
N SER A 218 -26.11 39.95 -19.98
CA SER A 218 -26.38 38.84 -20.91
C SER A 218 -25.14 38.39 -21.70
N GLN A 219 -24.03 39.13 -21.63
CA GLN A 219 -22.74 38.77 -22.24
C GLN A 219 -21.77 38.12 -21.22
N ALA A 220 -22.19 37.92 -19.98
CA ALA A 220 -21.37 37.26 -18.97
C ALA A 220 -21.20 35.77 -19.28
N ASP A 221 -20.05 35.21 -18.90
CA ASP A 221 -19.80 33.77 -19.05
C ASP A 221 -20.82 32.92 -18.28
N PRO A 222 -21.07 31.66 -18.68
CA PRO A 222 -21.83 30.74 -17.87
C PRO A 222 -21.20 30.57 -16.47
N PHE A 223 -22.02 30.60 -15.43
CA PHE A 223 -21.55 30.36 -14.07
C PHE A 223 -21.12 28.88 -13.91
N VAL A 224 -19.93 28.66 -13.36
CA VAL A 224 -19.41 27.33 -13.03
C VAL A 224 -19.21 27.33 -11.52
N PRO A 225 -19.98 26.59 -10.71
CA PRO A 225 -19.86 26.68 -9.26
C PRO A 225 -18.54 26.11 -8.74
N THR A 226 -18.05 26.66 -7.64
CA THR A 226 -16.91 26.12 -6.89
C THR A 226 -17.43 25.40 -5.63
N TRP A 227 -16.90 24.21 -5.41
CA TRP A 227 -17.13 23.39 -4.23
C TRP A 227 -15.87 23.38 -3.36
N MET A 228 -16.03 23.69 -2.09
CA MET A 228 -14.97 23.75 -1.09
C MET A 228 -14.98 22.51 -0.20
N LEU A 229 -13.83 21.88 -0.01
CA LEU A 229 -13.62 20.72 0.87
C LEU A 229 -12.99 21.19 2.20
N ALA A 230 -13.72 22.06 2.89
CA ALA A 230 -13.38 22.61 4.20
C ALA A 230 -14.68 23.03 4.91
N SER A 231 -14.57 23.37 6.18
CA SER A 231 -15.68 23.91 6.97
C SER A 231 -16.21 25.21 6.33
N PRO A 232 -17.54 25.47 6.30
CA PRO A 232 -18.15 26.65 5.68
C PRO A 232 -17.92 27.92 6.53
N THR A 233 -16.66 28.30 6.75
CA THR A 233 -16.25 29.40 7.61
C THR A 233 -15.20 30.27 6.92
N PHE A 234 -14.93 31.44 7.49
CA PHE A 234 -13.85 32.33 7.04
C PHE A 234 -12.50 31.59 6.96
N ASN A 235 -12.14 30.83 7.99
CA ASN A 235 -10.88 30.09 8.03
C ASN A 235 -10.86 28.92 7.04
N GLY A 236 -12.00 28.22 6.85
CA GLY A 236 -12.11 27.15 5.86
C GLY A 236 -11.93 27.66 4.43
N LEU A 237 -12.51 28.83 4.13
CA LEU A 237 -12.27 29.54 2.87
C LEU A 237 -10.80 29.96 2.73
N ARG A 238 -10.22 30.61 3.74
CA ARG A 238 -8.81 31.03 3.73
C ARG A 238 -7.85 29.87 3.49
N LEU A 239 -8.10 28.74 4.16
CA LEU A 239 -7.32 27.51 3.99
C LEU A 239 -7.46 26.97 2.57
N SER A 240 -8.68 26.91 2.03
CA SER A 240 -8.94 26.41 0.68
C SER A 240 -8.34 27.30 -0.42
N LEU A 241 -8.33 28.61 -0.21
CA LEU A 241 -7.65 29.56 -1.10
C LEU A 241 -6.12 29.36 -1.12
N SER A 242 -5.54 28.75 -0.09
CA SER A 242 -4.12 28.41 0.00
C SER A 242 -3.77 27.00 -0.49
N GLU A 243 -4.73 26.10 -0.69
CA GLU A 243 -4.50 24.70 -1.10
C GLU A 243 -5.53 24.28 -2.17
N SER A 244 -5.07 24.16 -3.42
CA SER A 244 -5.93 23.90 -4.57
C SER A 244 -6.69 22.57 -4.50
N ALA A 245 -6.13 21.57 -3.80
CA ALA A 245 -6.76 20.27 -3.59
C ALA A 245 -8.09 20.35 -2.82
N ARG A 246 -8.39 21.49 -2.18
CA ARG A 246 -9.66 21.73 -1.47
C ARG A 246 -10.74 22.38 -2.33
N LEU A 247 -10.46 22.73 -3.59
CA LEU A 247 -11.41 23.39 -4.48
C LEU A 247 -11.71 22.52 -5.70
N VAL A 248 -12.99 22.28 -5.96
CA VAL A 248 -13.49 21.51 -7.12
C VAL A 248 -14.46 22.39 -7.91
N TYR A 249 -14.27 22.49 -9.23
CA TYR A 249 -15.11 23.33 -10.09
C TYR A 249 -16.14 22.49 -10.85
N GLY A 250 -17.37 22.98 -10.97
CA GLY A 250 -18.44 22.38 -11.76
C GLY A 250 -19.32 21.45 -10.93
N LYS A 251 -19.31 20.15 -11.22
CA LYS A 251 -20.23 19.21 -10.57
C LYS A 251 -19.88 19.04 -9.09
N ARG A 252 -20.90 18.82 -8.26
CA ARG A 252 -20.73 18.44 -6.85
C ARG A 252 -19.83 17.20 -6.77
N PRO A 253 -18.72 17.24 -6.01
CA PRO A 253 -17.88 16.07 -5.84
C PRO A 253 -18.59 15.03 -4.97
N ASP A 254 -18.48 13.76 -5.35
CA ASP A 254 -18.94 12.64 -4.53
C ASP A 254 -17.99 12.47 -3.33
N ALA A 255 -18.50 12.63 -2.11
CA ALA A 255 -17.74 12.41 -0.88
C ALA A 255 -18.19 11.09 -0.24
N TRP A 256 -17.62 9.96 -0.70
CA TRP A 256 -17.86 8.65 -0.10
C TRP A 256 -16.55 8.03 0.35
N ALA A 257 -16.37 7.87 1.66
CA ALA A 257 -15.35 7.00 2.24
C ALA A 257 -15.94 6.35 3.49
N GLU A 258 -15.65 5.07 3.66
CA GLU A 258 -15.84 4.34 4.90
C GLU A 258 -14.58 4.56 5.76
N TYR A 259 -14.74 4.93 7.03
CA TYR A 259 -13.62 5.31 7.91
C TYR A 259 -13.99 5.14 9.39
N ILE A 260 -12.98 5.08 10.25
CA ILE A 260 -13.16 5.12 11.71
C ILE A 260 -13.61 6.55 12.05
N ARG A 261 -14.79 6.71 12.67
CA ARG A 261 -15.45 8.02 12.82
C ARG A 261 -15.15 8.73 14.12
N HIS A 262 -15.14 8.00 15.22
CA HIS A 262 -15.12 8.61 16.55
C HIS A 262 -14.45 7.68 17.56
N VAL A 263 -13.72 8.27 18.51
CA VAL A 263 -13.07 7.58 19.61
C VAL A 263 -13.37 8.34 20.89
N SER A 264 -13.89 7.65 21.91
CA SER A 264 -14.14 8.25 23.22
C SER A 264 -13.76 7.34 24.38
N LEU A 265 -13.36 7.95 25.48
CA LEU A 265 -13.06 7.29 26.75
C LEU A 265 -13.06 8.32 27.86
N LYS A 266 -13.76 8.04 28.96
CA LYS A 266 -13.67 8.85 30.17
C LYS A 266 -13.23 7.99 31.35
N ALA A 267 -12.04 8.29 31.87
CA ALA A 267 -11.39 7.60 32.99
C ALA A 267 -10.73 8.63 33.94
N ASP A 268 -10.18 8.17 35.06
CA ASP A 268 -9.68 9.04 36.14
C ASP A 268 -8.57 10.01 35.70
N ASN A 269 -7.69 9.57 34.80
CA ASN A 269 -6.54 10.33 34.32
C ASN A 269 -6.52 10.46 32.78
N LEU A 270 -7.65 10.20 32.12
CA LEU A 270 -7.74 10.16 30.66
C LEU A 270 -9.14 10.55 30.20
N ASP A 271 -9.21 11.57 29.36
CA ASP A 271 -10.43 12.03 28.70
C ASP A 271 -10.16 12.11 27.18
N ILE A 272 -10.74 11.16 26.44
CA ILE A 272 -10.70 11.11 24.98
C ILE A 272 -12.09 11.44 24.47
N ASP A 273 -12.15 12.43 23.59
CA ASP A 273 -13.33 12.78 22.81
C ASP A 273 -12.85 13.37 21.49
N CYS A 274 -12.69 12.52 20.48
CA CYS A 274 -12.17 12.94 19.19
C CYS A 274 -12.91 12.30 18.02
N ASP A 275 -13.34 13.17 17.12
CA ASP A 275 -13.81 12.83 15.79
C ASP A 275 -12.61 12.60 14.87
N LEU A 276 -12.80 11.69 13.93
CA LEU A 276 -11.86 11.37 12.86
C LEU A 276 -12.55 11.64 11.52
N THR A 277 -11.78 12.04 10.52
CA THR A 277 -12.28 12.36 9.19
C THR A 277 -11.72 11.40 8.15
N PRO A 278 -12.33 11.28 6.96
CA PRO A 278 -11.65 10.65 5.83
C PRO A 278 -10.41 11.47 5.42
N GLY A 279 -9.46 10.85 4.74
CA GLY A 279 -8.17 11.47 4.40
C GLY A 279 -7.19 11.47 5.57
N LEU A 280 -6.44 12.55 5.75
CA LEU A 280 -5.33 12.65 6.70
C LEU A 280 -5.80 13.22 8.05
N ASN A 281 -5.67 12.40 9.10
CA ASN A 281 -5.79 12.78 10.50
C ASN A 281 -4.39 12.80 11.10
N VAL A 282 -4.00 13.89 11.76
CA VAL A 282 -2.66 14.00 12.37
C VAL A 282 -2.78 14.14 13.87
N VAL A 283 -2.17 13.21 14.60
CA VAL A 283 -2.10 13.22 16.06
C VAL A 283 -0.85 13.99 16.48
N ILE A 284 -1.03 15.11 17.19
CA ILE A 284 0.03 16.00 17.66
C ILE A 284 -0.01 16.13 19.19
N GLY A 285 1.10 16.53 19.79
CA GLY A 285 1.19 16.73 21.24
C GLY A 285 2.62 16.69 21.74
N GLY A 286 2.85 17.22 22.94
CA GLY A 286 4.15 17.19 23.61
C GLY A 286 4.61 15.77 23.98
N SER A 287 5.82 15.64 24.53
CA SER A 287 6.32 14.37 25.05
C SER A 287 5.36 13.81 26.12
N SER A 288 5.10 12.50 26.08
CA SER A 288 4.21 11.82 27.03
C SER A 288 2.77 12.36 27.11
N SER A 289 2.27 12.98 26.03
CA SER A 289 0.92 13.54 26.01
C SER A 289 -0.18 12.55 25.64
N GLY A 290 0.14 11.28 25.37
CA GLY A 290 -0.86 10.25 25.01
C GLY A 290 -0.99 9.95 23.52
N LYS A 291 -0.08 10.45 22.67
CA LYS A 291 -0.09 10.20 21.21
C LYS A 291 -0.11 8.71 20.83
N THR A 292 0.90 7.95 21.26
CA THR A 292 0.98 6.49 21.02
C THR A 292 -0.11 5.74 21.79
N LEU A 293 -0.52 6.24 22.96
CA LEU A 293 -1.62 5.67 23.73
C LEU A 293 -2.91 5.65 22.91
N LEU A 294 -3.26 6.76 22.24
CA LEU A 294 -4.46 6.86 21.42
C LEU A 294 -4.48 5.81 20.31
N VAL A 295 -3.42 5.75 19.49
CA VAL A 295 -3.37 4.84 18.34
C VAL A 295 -3.25 3.37 18.76
N ASP A 296 -2.49 3.05 19.82
CA ASP A 296 -2.42 1.70 20.38
C ASP A 296 -3.80 1.24 20.87
N SER A 297 -4.47 2.08 21.67
CA SER A 297 -5.79 1.76 22.24
C SER A 297 -6.85 1.58 21.14
N LEU A 298 -6.83 2.45 20.13
CA LEU A 298 -7.70 2.36 18.96
C LEU A 298 -7.53 1.03 18.22
N VAL A 299 -6.29 0.67 17.87
CA VAL A 299 -5.98 -0.56 17.14
C VAL A 299 -6.39 -1.78 17.94
N ARG A 300 -6.07 -1.81 19.23
CA ARG A 300 -6.38 -2.93 20.13
C ARG A 300 -7.87 -3.12 20.36
N LYS A 301 -8.64 -2.03 20.44
CA LYS A 301 -10.10 -2.10 20.52
C LYS A 301 -10.69 -2.73 19.27
N ILE A 302 -10.21 -2.34 18.09
CA ILE A 302 -10.70 -2.87 16.81
C ILE A 302 -10.27 -4.33 16.62
N SER A 303 -9.04 -4.69 17.01
CA SER A 303 -8.54 -6.08 16.91
C SER A 303 -9.09 -7.02 17.99
N GLY A 304 -9.62 -6.46 19.09
CA GLY A 304 -10.11 -7.22 20.23
C GLY A 304 -9.01 -7.79 21.14
N ASP A 305 -7.80 -7.22 21.13
CA ASP A 305 -6.66 -7.72 21.92
C ASP A 305 -5.86 -6.63 22.64
N PHE A 306 -5.96 -6.62 23.98
CA PHE A 306 -5.25 -5.71 24.87
C PHE A 306 -4.06 -6.32 25.62
N LYS A 307 -3.73 -7.61 25.42
CA LYS A 307 -2.79 -8.36 26.27
C LYS A 307 -1.41 -7.70 26.43
N ASP A 308 -0.91 -7.09 25.36
CA ASP A 308 0.41 -6.46 25.33
C ASP A 308 0.36 -4.93 25.48
N SER A 309 -0.79 -4.35 25.84
CA SER A 309 -0.88 -2.89 26.00
C SER A 309 -0.23 -2.44 27.30
N VAL A 310 0.75 -1.54 27.17
CA VAL A 310 1.36 -0.87 28.33
C VAL A 310 0.46 0.21 28.94
N TYR A 311 -0.69 0.50 28.32
CA TYR A 311 -1.60 1.58 28.70
C TYR A 311 -2.84 1.11 29.48
N LEU A 312 -2.91 -0.17 29.86
CA LEU A 312 -3.95 -0.71 30.74
C LEU A 312 -4.21 0.12 32.01
N PRO A 313 -3.19 0.70 32.69
CA PRO A 313 -3.43 1.56 33.86
C PRO A 313 -4.30 2.80 33.62
N TYR A 314 -4.49 3.21 32.36
CA TYR A 314 -5.36 4.33 31.99
C TYR A 314 -6.82 3.90 31.70
N GLY A 315 -7.16 2.62 31.87
CA GLY A 315 -8.51 2.11 31.64
C GLY A 315 -8.89 1.98 30.15
N VAL A 316 -7.90 1.86 29.27
CA VAL A 316 -8.08 1.86 27.80
C VAL A 316 -8.97 0.73 27.27
N GLU A 317 -9.21 -0.33 28.04
CA GLU A 317 -10.12 -1.42 27.66
C GLU A 317 -11.57 -0.94 27.49
N ALA A 318 -11.95 0.13 28.19
CA ALA A 318 -13.27 0.74 28.11
C ALA A 318 -13.44 1.73 26.94
N ILE A 319 -12.40 1.93 26.12
CA ILE A 319 -12.45 2.86 24.97
C ILE A 319 -13.59 2.46 24.02
N ASP A 320 -14.37 3.43 23.60
CA ASP A 320 -15.40 3.27 22.58
C ASP A 320 -14.87 3.76 21.23
N VAL A 321 -15.11 2.98 20.19
CA VAL A 321 -14.63 3.25 18.83
C VAL A 321 -15.79 3.03 17.87
N THR A 322 -16.23 4.10 17.24
CA THR A 322 -17.23 4.03 16.17
C THR A 322 -16.53 3.71 14.85
N ASN A 323 -16.58 2.44 14.44
CA ASN A 323 -16.04 1.95 13.16
C ASN A 323 -17.15 1.30 12.31
N PRO A 324 -17.94 2.08 11.55
CA PRO A 324 -19.07 1.57 10.76
C PRO A 324 -18.65 0.59 9.67
N SER A 325 -17.43 0.72 9.15
CA SER A 325 -16.92 -0.12 8.07
C SER A 325 -16.51 -1.52 8.54
N GLY A 326 -16.26 -1.68 9.85
CA GLY A 326 -15.70 -2.90 10.42
C GLY A 326 -14.27 -3.21 9.94
N GLN A 327 -13.64 -2.31 9.17
CA GLN A 327 -12.30 -2.54 8.64
C GLN A 327 -11.27 -2.52 9.78
N THR A 328 -10.34 -3.47 9.73
CA THR A 328 -9.18 -3.46 10.63
C THR A 328 -8.10 -2.55 10.02
N PRO A 329 -7.59 -1.57 10.77
CA PRO A 329 -6.53 -0.69 10.27
C PRO A 329 -5.21 -1.44 10.13
N HIS A 330 -4.41 -1.06 9.14
CA HIS A 330 -2.99 -1.40 9.13
C HIS A 330 -2.25 -0.49 10.10
N TYR A 331 -1.48 -1.07 11.02
CA TYR A 331 -0.75 -0.30 12.02
C TYR A 331 0.76 -0.49 11.90
N LEU A 332 1.46 0.60 11.58
CA LEU A 332 2.91 0.71 11.63
C LEU A 332 3.30 1.45 12.90
N TRP A 333 3.60 0.69 13.96
CA TRP A 333 4.03 1.25 15.25
C TRP A 333 5.43 1.88 15.16
N GLN A 334 5.80 2.69 16.16
CA GLN A 334 7.04 3.46 16.16
C GLN A 334 8.29 2.57 15.99
N ASN A 335 9.20 2.90 15.07
CA ASN A 335 10.39 2.11 14.71
C ASN A 335 10.11 0.74 14.04
N TYR A 336 8.87 0.38 13.74
CA TYR A 336 8.54 -0.89 13.08
C TYR A 336 9.28 -1.06 11.74
N ILE A 337 9.27 -0.01 10.91
CA ILE A 337 9.93 -0.04 9.60
C ILE A 337 11.44 -0.26 9.73
N VAL A 338 12.07 0.32 10.76
CA VAL A 338 13.51 0.15 11.02
C VAL A 338 13.82 -1.31 11.37
N ARG A 339 12.98 -1.96 12.19
CA ARG A 339 13.13 -3.39 12.50
C ARG A 339 12.96 -4.25 11.25
N VAL A 340 11.96 -3.95 10.42
CA VAL A 340 11.74 -4.62 9.13
C VAL A 340 12.94 -4.48 8.18
N CYS A 341 13.71 -3.39 8.32
CA CYS A 341 14.91 -3.13 7.52
C CYS A 341 16.19 -3.74 8.11
N ASP A 342 16.16 -4.29 9.33
CA ASP A 342 17.31 -4.93 9.98
C ASP A 342 17.45 -6.38 9.52
N GLN A 343 18.51 -6.66 8.76
CA GLN A 343 18.80 -8.00 8.24
C GLN A 343 19.13 -9.03 9.33
N LYS A 344 19.36 -8.60 10.58
CA LYS A 344 19.57 -9.49 11.73
C LYS A 344 18.28 -9.90 12.41
N ASP A 345 17.18 -9.19 12.15
CA ASP A 345 15.85 -9.53 12.66
C ASP A 345 15.22 -10.56 11.72
N HIS A 346 15.16 -11.81 12.16
CA HIS A 346 14.57 -12.90 11.36
C HIS A 346 13.04 -12.97 11.49
N ASP A 347 12.46 -12.27 12.48
CA ASP A 347 11.03 -12.28 12.75
C ASP A 347 10.31 -11.14 12.02
N ASN A 348 11.01 -10.04 11.73
CA ASN A 348 10.48 -8.87 11.04
C ASN A 348 11.20 -8.64 9.70
N THR A 349 10.71 -9.26 8.62
CA THR A 349 11.22 -9.08 7.25
C THR A 349 10.27 -8.24 6.40
N ILE A 350 10.66 -7.81 5.19
CA ILE A 350 9.85 -6.94 4.32
C ILE A 350 8.44 -7.52 4.05
N ASP A 351 8.33 -8.84 3.97
CA ASP A 351 7.07 -9.58 3.80
C ASP A 351 6.20 -9.67 5.05
N SER A 352 6.69 -9.23 6.21
CA SER A 352 5.88 -9.08 7.42
C SER A 352 4.88 -7.93 7.31
N ILE A 353 5.13 -6.94 6.43
CA ILE A 353 4.19 -5.83 6.17
C ILE A 353 3.12 -6.32 5.18
N PRO A 354 1.85 -6.50 5.61
CA PRO A 354 0.81 -7.08 4.76
C PRO A 354 0.58 -6.30 3.46
N LEU A 355 0.61 -4.96 3.53
CA LEU A 355 0.48 -4.05 2.40
C LEU A 355 1.57 -4.27 1.34
N LEU A 356 2.80 -4.62 1.75
CA LEU A 356 3.88 -4.87 0.79
C LEU A 356 3.73 -6.22 0.10
N LYS A 357 3.24 -7.23 0.81
CA LYS A 357 3.01 -8.58 0.26
C LYS A 357 2.06 -8.55 -0.95
N SER A 358 1.04 -7.70 -0.93
CA SER A 358 0.13 -7.51 -2.08
C SER A 358 0.76 -6.73 -3.23
N VAL A 359 1.80 -5.93 -2.96
CA VAL A 359 2.49 -5.19 -4.01
C VAL A 359 3.40 -6.13 -4.78
N PHE A 360 4.18 -7.00 -4.13
CA PHE A 360 5.06 -7.95 -4.81
C PHE A 360 4.30 -8.90 -5.76
N PRO A 361 4.92 -9.32 -6.88
CA PRO A 361 4.26 -10.23 -7.82
C PRO A 361 3.93 -11.56 -7.15
N GLY A 362 2.70 -12.05 -7.36
CA GLY A 362 2.29 -13.38 -6.90
C GLY A 362 3.15 -14.48 -7.51
N ASP A 363 3.48 -15.51 -6.71
CA ASP A 363 4.36 -16.63 -7.07
C ASP A 363 3.78 -18.02 -6.73
N ALA A 364 2.46 -18.12 -6.63
CA ALA A 364 1.77 -19.35 -6.22
C ALA A 364 2.02 -20.50 -7.22
N ASP A 365 1.78 -20.26 -8.51
CA ASP A 365 2.01 -21.25 -9.58
C ASP A 365 3.50 -21.61 -9.69
N GLU A 366 4.39 -20.62 -9.54
CA GLU A 366 5.84 -20.85 -9.51
C GLU A 366 6.26 -21.76 -8.36
N ARG A 367 5.71 -21.56 -7.18
CA ARG A 367 6.01 -22.36 -6.00
C ARG A 367 5.57 -23.80 -6.20
N GLU A 368 4.37 -24.00 -6.73
CA GLU A 368 3.85 -25.34 -7.02
C GLU A 368 4.72 -26.07 -8.05
N LEU A 369 5.20 -25.38 -9.09
CA LEU A 369 6.15 -25.96 -10.06
C LEU A 369 7.50 -26.36 -9.43
N ILE A 370 8.06 -25.53 -8.54
CA ILE A 370 9.32 -25.84 -7.84
C ILE A 370 9.13 -27.02 -6.88
N ASP A 371 8.06 -27.01 -6.10
CA ASP A 371 7.76 -28.06 -5.11
C ASP A 371 7.50 -29.40 -5.81
N ASN A 372 6.75 -29.40 -6.92
CA ASN A 372 6.56 -30.59 -7.77
C ASN A 372 7.88 -31.08 -8.38
N GLY A 373 8.72 -30.17 -8.85
CA GLY A 373 10.05 -30.47 -9.37
C GLY A 373 10.97 -31.12 -8.33
N LEU A 374 11.00 -30.57 -7.10
CA LEU A 374 11.77 -31.10 -5.97
C LEU A 374 11.26 -32.46 -5.50
N ALA A 375 9.94 -32.65 -5.47
CA ALA A 375 9.33 -33.94 -5.12
C ALA A 375 9.72 -35.01 -6.15
N SER A 376 9.64 -34.69 -7.45
CA SER A 376 10.07 -35.59 -8.52
C SER A 376 11.57 -35.90 -8.46
N LEU A 377 12.40 -34.88 -8.26
CA LEU A 377 13.84 -35.04 -8.08
C LEU A 377 14.15 -35.99 -6.91
N SER A 378 13.46 -35.84 -5.78
CA SER A 378 13.65 -36.70 -4.61
C SER A 378 13.40 -38.18 -4.95
N ILE A 379 12.35 -38.48 -5.72
CA ILE A 379 12.00 -39.84 -6.13
C ILE A 379 13.09 -40.43 -7.03
N HIS A 380 13.48 -39.71 -8.08
CA HIS A 380 14.50 -40.20 -9.02
C HIS A 380 15.89 -40.30 -8.36
N LEU A 381 16.26 -39.32 -7.54
CA LEU A 381 17.51 -39.35 -6.78
C LEU A 381 17.55 -40.54 -5.82
N GLN A 382 16.45 -40.82 -5.11
CA GLN A 382 16.38 -41.97 -4.21
C GLN A 382 16.54 -43.28 -5.00
N SER A 383 15.90 -43.40 -6.16
CA SER A 383 16.06 -44.56 -7.05
C SER A 383 17.50 -44.72 -7.52
N MET A 384 18.16 -43.63 -7.96
CA MET A 384 19.55 -43.65 -8.43
C MET A 384 20.52 -44.05 -7.31
N VAL A 385 20.39 -43.44 -6.14
CA VAL A 385 21.27 -43.65 -4.99
C VAL A 385 21.07 -45.05 -4.38
N HIS A 386 19.83 -45.55 -4.32
CA HIS A 386 19.53 -46.93 -3.90
C HIS A 386 20.08 -47.96 -4.89
N ALA A 387 19.94 -47.71 -6.20
CA ALA A 387 20.48 -48.58 -7.23
C ALA A 387 22.02 -48.65 -7.17
N ALA A 388 22.71 -47.54 -6.90
CA ALA A 388 24.16 -47.54 -6.67
C ALA A 388 24.55 -48.38 -5.46
N ALA A 389 23.83 -48.24 -4.34
CA ALA A 389 24.06 -49.04 -3.13
C ALA A 389 23.90 -50.55 -3.40
N GLN A 390 22.87 -50.93 -4.16
CA GLN A 390 22.64 -52.31 -4.56
C GLN A 390 23.76 -52.85 -5.47
N VAL A 391 24.22 -52.03 -6.42
CA VAL A 391 25.35 -52.40 -7.29
C VAL A 391 26.61 -52.65 -6.45
N GLU A 392 26.95 -51.76 -5.52
CA GLU A 392 28.09 -51.93 -4.60
C GLU A 392 27.94 -53.22 -3.77
N GLN A 393 26.74 -53.49 -3.23
CA GLN A 393 26.46 -54.73 -2.50
C GLN A 393 26.63 -55.97 -3.39
N PHE A 394 26.10 -55.97 -4.61
CA PHE A 394 26.19 -57.12 -5.50
C PHE A 394 27.61 -57.36 -6.01
N GLU A 395 28.40 -56.30 -6.21
CA GLU A 395 29.83 -56.43 -6.50
C GLU A 395 30.58 -57.14 -5.36
N GLU A 396 30.25 -56.83 -4.10
CA GLU A 396 30.83 -57.52 -2.95
C GLU A 396 30.34 -58.97 -2.84
N GLU A 397 29.03 -59.22 -3.02
CA GLU A 397 28.47 -60.58 -3.06
C GLU A 397 29.15 -61.45 -4.12
N LEU A 398 29.40 -60.90 -5.32
CA LEU A 398 30.07 -61.62 -6.41
C LEU A 398 31.50 -62.04 -6.06
N LYS A 399 32.24 -61.26 -5.24
CA LYS A 399 33.59 -61.62 -4.77
C LYS A 399 33.58 -62.85 -3.84
N HIS A 400 32.47 -63.10 -3.14
CA HIS A 400 32.32 -64.26 -2.26
C HIS A 400 31.90 -65.55 -2.99
N ILE A 401 31.57 -65.47 -4.28
CA ILE A 401 31.20 -66.64 -5.09
C ILE A 401 32.48 -67.27 -5.69
N PRO A 402 32.66 -68.60 -5.60
CA PRO A 402 33.78 -69.27 -6.25
C PRO A 402 33.85 -68.97 -7.75
N VAL A 403 35.07 -68.88 -8.29
CA VAL A 403 35.32 -68.71 -9.72
C VAL A 403 34.60 -69.77 -10.55
N LEU A 404 34.17 -69.40 -11.76
CA LEU A 404 33.33 -70.24 -12.62
C LEU A 404 33.85 -71.67 -12.81
N SER A 405 35.16 -71.85 -12.94
CA SER A 405 35.80 -73.17 -13.08
C SER A 405 35.52 -74.09 -11.89
N GLY A 406 35.40 -73.54 -10.67
CA GLY A 406 35.08 -74.28 -9.45
C GLY A 406 33.59 -74.65 -9.32
N LEU A 407 32.72 -74.08 -10.16
CA LEU A 407 31.27 -74.32 -10.16
C LEU A 407 30.84 -75.41 -11.16
N ILE A 408 31.74 -75.85 -12.05
CA ILE A 408 31.46 -76.86 -13.08
C ILE A 408 31.51 -78.27 -12.47
N THR A 409 30.56 -79.13 -12.84
CA THR A 409 30.51 -80.55 -12.47
C THR A 409 30.40 -81.43 -13.70
N THR A 410 31.09 -82.58 -13.69
CA THR A 410 31.02 -83.62 -14.73
C THR A 410 29.98 -84.69 -14.42
N ARG A 411 29.34 -84.63 -13.24
CA ARG A 411 28.31 -85.60 -12.82
C ARG A 411 26.92 -85.15 -13.30
N PRO A 412 26.02 -86.10 -13.65
CA PRO A 412 24.66 -85.78 -14.05
C PRO A 412 23.87 -85.10 -12.91
N ILE A 413 23.34 -83.92 -13.19
CA ILE A 413 22.57 -83.13 -12.23
C ILE A 413 21.09 -83.53 -12.32
N ARG A 414 20.53 -84.10 -11.24
CA ARG A 414 19.07 -84.30 -11.12
C ARG A 414 18.38 -82.93 -11.06
N ARG A 415 17.48 -82.65 -12.01
CA ARG A 415 16.75 -81.36 -12.07
C ARG A 415 15.45 -81.44 -11.26
N ASN A 416 15.00 -80.29 -10.76
CA ASN A 416 13.68 -80.14 -10.16
C ASN A 416 12.71 -79.68 -11.28
N PRO A 417 11.71 -80.50 -11.67
CA PRO A 417 10.80 -80.17 -12.77
C PRO A 417 9.92 -78.96 -12.46
N LEU A 418 9.58 -78.69 -11.18
CA LEU A 418 8.77 -77.55 -10.77
C LEU A 418 9.47 -76.20 -11.03
N LYS A 419 10.81 -76.18 -11.13
CA LYS A 419 11.54 -74.95 -11.51
C LYS A 419 11.20 -74.44 -12.91
N LYS A 420 10.68 -75.29 -13.81
CA LYS A 420 10.22 -74.87 -15.14
C LYS A 420 8.85 -74.19 -15.11
N LEU A 421 8.10 -74.34 -14.02
CA LEU A 421 6.79 -73.74 -13.83
C LEU A 421 6.87 -72.37 -13.12
N ARG A 422 8.07 -71.95 -12.67
CA ARG A 422 8.24 -70.61 -12.10
C ARG A 422 8.18 -69.58 -13.24
N PRO A 423 7.33 -68.55 -13.11
CA PRO A 423 7.31 -67.46 -14.08
C PRO A 423 8.66 -66.75 -14.12
N PHE A 424 9.01 -66.20 -15.28
CA PHE A 424 10.19 -65.40 -15.46
C PHE A 424 10.02 -64.02 -14.78
N GLU A 425 11.13 -63.38 -14.40
CA GLU A 425 11.13 -62.05 -13.75
C GLU A 425 10.38 -60.98 -14.55
N ASN A 426 10.47 -61.01 -15.88
CA ASN A 426 9.73 -60.08 -16.76
C ASN A 426 8.22 -60.33 -16.75
N GLU A 427 7.79 -61.58 -16.57
CA GLU A 427 6.36 -61.92 -16.45
C GLU A 427 5.86 -61.45 -15.08
N ILE A 428 6.59 -61.74 -14.00
CA ILE A 428 6.28 -61.25 -12.64
C ILE A 428 6.14 -59.72 -12.63
N LYS A 429 7.04 -59.00 -13.29
CA LYS A 429 6.97 -57.53 -13.39
C LYS A 429 5.72 -57.02 -14.09
N ALA A 430 5.23 -57.72 -15.11
CA ALA A 430 4.03 -57.31 -15.85
C ALA A 430 2.76 -57.37 -14.98
N PHE A 431 2.72 -58.29 -14.01
CA PHE A 431 1.60 -58.42 -13.06
C PHE A 431 1.79 -57.63 -11.77
N LYS A 432 2.97 -57.03 -11.54
CA LYS A 432 3.29 -56.44 -10.24
C LYS A 432 2.55 -55.12 -10.02
N LEU A 433 1.56 -55.13 -9.12
CA LEU A 433 0.89 -53.93 -8.62
C LEU A 433 0.76 -54.01 -7.09
N SER A 434 1.52 -53.18 -6.37
CA SER A 434 1.44 -53.14 -4.91
C SER A 434 0.20 -52.38 -4.44
N GLN A 435 -0.25 -52.66 -3.21
CA GLN A 435 -1.38 -51.95 -2.60
C GLN A 435 -1.17 -50.43 -2.64
N ALA A 436 0.00 -49.95 -2.23
CA ALA A 436 0.33 -48.53 -2.22
C ALA A 436 0.41 -47.89 -3.62
N ALA A 437 0.67 -48.67 -4.67
CA ALA A 437 0.62 -48.19 -6.05
C ALA A 437 -0.82 -48.10 -6.56
N HIS A 438 -1.64 -49.11 -6.27
CA HIS A 438 -3.07 -49.09 -6.58
C HIS A 438 -3.77 -47.90 -5.91
N GLU A 439 -3.60 -47.72 -4.59
CA GLU A 439 -4.22 -46.62 -3.84
C GLU A 439 -3.82 -45.24 -4.39
N ARG A 440 -2.55 -45.04 -4.77
CA ARG A 440 -2.10 -43.81 -5.42
C ARG A 440 -2.76 -43.57 -6.77
N ALA A 441 -2.90 -44.60 -7.60
CA ALA A 441 -3.51 -44.49 -8.91
C ALA A 441 -5.01 -44.14 -8.80
N VAL A 442 -5.74 -44.78 -7.87
CA VAL A 442 -7.15 -44.47 -7.60
C VAL A 442 -7.31 -43.02 -7.15
N LYS A 443 -6.50 -42.57 -6.17
CA LYS A 443 -6.55 -41.19 -5.68
C LYS A 443 -6.23 -40.14 -6.75
N ALA A 444 -5.33 -40.47 -7.69
CA ALA A 444 -5.04 -39.60 -8.83
C ALA A 444 -6.26 -39.46 -9.76
N LEU A 445 -6.99 -40.55 -10.03
CA LEU A 445 -8.23 -40.51 -10.81
C LEU A 445 -9.32 -39.68 -10.11
N GLU A 446 -9.48 -39.82 -8.80
CA GLU A 446 -10.40 -38.98 -8.00
C GLU A 446 -10.05 -37.49 -8.07
N THR A 447 -8.76 -37.16 -8.07
CA THR A 447 -8.29 -35.78 -8.18
C THR A 447 -8.59 -35.20 -9.56
N ILE A 448 -8.35 -35.98 -10.62
CA ILE A 448 -8.69 -35.61 -12.00
C ILE A 448 -10.20 -35.38 -12.14
N GLU A 449 -11.03 -36.27 -11.59
CA GLU A 449 -12.48 -36.13 -11.59
C GLU A 449 -12.92 -34.82 -10.94
N GLY A 450 -12.36 -34.49 -9.76
CA GLY A 450 -12.67 -33.24 -9.06
C GLY A 450 -12.35 -31.98 -9.87
N ILE A 451 -11.20 -31.96 -10.55
CA ILE A 451 -10.79 -30.82 -11.41
C ILE A 451 -11.72 -30.68 -12.61
N LEU A 452 -12.04 -31.79 -13.26
CA LEU A 452 -12.83 -31.77 -14.49
C LEU A 452 -14.31 -31.47 -14.22
N ALA A 453 -14.89 -32.03 -13.16
CA ALA A 453 -16.28 -31.80 -12.78
C ALA A 453 -16.54 -30.36 -12.29
N ALA A 454 -15.53 -29.71 -11.69
CA ALA A 454 -15.66 -28.34 -11.16
C ALA A 454 -15.51 -27.24 -12.23
N ASN A 455 -15.02 -27.58 -13.43
CA ASN A 455 -14.73 -26.59 -14.46
C ASN A 455 -15.96 -26.34 -15.37
N PRO A 456 -16.57 -25.14 -15.34
CA PRO A 456 -17.82 -24.86 -16.05
C PRO A 456 -17.67 -24.78 -17.57
N PHE A 457 -16.45 -24.77 -18.09
CA PHE A 457 -16.16 -24.58 -19.52
C PHE A 457 -15.92 -25.89 -20.28
N ILE A 458 -16.00 -27.05 -19.62
CA ILE A 458 -15.78 -28.36 -20.23
C ILE A 458 -16.98 -29.28 -20.04
N GLN A 459 -17.31 -30.04 -21.08
CA GLN A 459 -18.20 -31.19 -20.98
C GLN A 459 -17.36 -32.42 -20.61
N HIS A 460 -17.34 -32.74 -19.33
CA HIS A 460 -16.68 -33.94 -18.80
C HIS A 460 -17.65 -35.12 -18.71
N ASP A 461 -17.16 -36.33 -19.02
CA ASP A 461 -17.91 -37.58 -18.84
C ASP A 461 -17.40 -38.30 -17.57
N PRO A 462 -18.20 -38.32 -16.49
CA PRO A 462 -17.81 -38.89 -15.20
C PRO A 462 -17.66 -40.43 -15.23
N THR A 463 -18.09 -41.10 -16.30
CA THR A 463 -17.99 -42.57 -16.39
C THR A 463 -16.58 -43.05 -16.75
N LEU A 464 -15.73 -42.19 -17.31
CA LEU A 464 -14.35 -42.51 -17.71
C LEU A 464 -13.48 -42.88 -16.51
N THR A 465 -13.45 -42.04 -15.48
CA THR A 465 -12.65 -42.25 -14.27
C THR A 465 -13.14 -43.46 -13.47
N ALA A 466 -14.47 -43.68 -13.43
CA ALA A 466 -15.07 -44.86 -12.81
C ALA A 466 -14.63 -46.16 -13.49
N ARG A 467 -14.67 -46.23 -14.83
CA ARG A 467 -14.23 -47.40 -15.59
C ARG A 467 -12.75 -47.70 -15.40
N LEU A 468 -11.90 -46.68 -15.44
CA LEU A 468 -10.46 -46.84 -15.20
C LEU A 468 -10.16 -47.33 -13.77
N THR A 469 -10.95 -46.89 -12.79
CA THR A 469 -10.84 -47.37 -11.40
C THR A 469 -11.19 -48.86 -11.30
N GLU A 470 -12.20 -49.32 -12.04
CA GLU A 470 -12.57 -50.74 -12.09
C GLU A 470 -11.49 -51.61 -12.76
N GLU A 471 -10.93 -51.14 -13.88
CA GLU A 471 -9.81 -51.81 -14.57
C GLU A 471 -8.57 -51.93 -13.68
N LEU A 472 -8.25 -50.88 -12.91
CA LEU A 472 -7.17 -50.90 -11.91
C LEU A 472 -7.42 -51.93 -10.79
N ALA A 473 -8.67 -52.02 -10.31
CA ALA A 473 -9.05 -52.99 -9.29
C ALA A 473 -8.93 -54.44 -9.81
N GLU A 474 -9.25 -54.67 -11.08
CA GLU A 474 -9.06 -55.98 -11.73
C GLU A 474 -7.57 -56.33 -11.86
N ALA A 475 -6.74 -55.39 -12.32
CA ALA A 475 -5.30 -55.58 -12.40
C ALA A 475 -4.68 -55.91 -11.02
N TYR A 476 -5.15 -55.26 -9.95
CA TYR A 476 -4.70 -55.54 -8.58
C TYR A 476 -5.10 -56.94 -8.09
N ARG A 477 -6.34 -57.38 -8.37
CA ARG A 477 -6.76 -58.75 -8.05
C ARG A 477 -5.92 -59.79 -8.80
N ALA A 478 -5.61 -59.54 -10.07
CA ALA A 478 -4.75 -60.41 -10.87
C ALA A 478 -3.32 -60.48 -10.28
N ALA A 479 -2.77 -59.35 -9.83
CA ALA A 479 -1.48 -59.29 -9.16
C ALA A 479 -1.43 -60.14 -7.87
N GLN A 480 -2.47 -60.05 -7.04
CA GLN A 480 -2.59 -60.82 -5.80
C GLN A 480 -2.68 -62.33 -6.07
N LEU A 481 -3.44 -62.73 -7.10
CA LEU A 481 -3.56 -64.12 -7.49
C LEU A 481 -2.22 -64.71 -7.98
N GLU A 482 -1.48 -63.97 -8.82
CA GLU A 482 -0.14 -64.36 -9.26
C GLU A 482 0.78 -64.59 -8.07
N GLU A 483 0.79 -63.65 -7.12
CA GLU A 483 1.66 -63.72 -5.94
C GLU A 483 1.34 -64.95 -5.08
N ALA A 484 0.06 -65.24 -4.87
CA ALA A 484 -0.38 -66.42 -4.14
C ALA A 484 0.03 -67.73 -4.84
N VAL A 485 -0.18 -67.83 -6.16
CA VAL A 485 0.23 -69.00 -6.96
C VAL A 485 1.74 -69.19 -6.93
N ARG A 486 2.50 -68.11 -7.08
CA ARG A 486 3.96 -68.13 -7.05
C ARG A 486 4.49 -68.51 -5.67
N ALA A 487 3.84 -68.09 -4.58
CA ALA A 487 4.21 -68.50 -3.22
C ALA A 487 4.10 -70.02 -3.04
N ILE A 488 2.97 -70.61 -3.44
CA ILE A 488 2.75 -72.07 -3.38
C ILE A 488 3.78 -72.83 -4.24
N LEU A 489 4.05 -72.34 -5.45
CA LEU A 489 5.07 -72.93 -6.33
C LEU A 489 6.47 -72.89 -5.70
N ASN A 490 6.81 -71.79 -5.01
CA ASN A 490 8.12 -71.63 -4.39
C ASN A 490 8.30 -72.59 -3.21
N GLU A 491 7.28 -72.73 -2.36
CA GLU A 491 7.26 -73.66 -1.22
C GLU A 491 7.57 -75.10 -1.68
N HIS A 492 6.83 -75.63 -2.66
CA HIS A 492 7.07 -76.98 -3.17
C HIS A 492 8.39 -77.14 -3.95
N VAL A 493 8.89 -76.07 -4.59
CA VAL A 493 10.25 -76.08 -5.18
C VAL A 493 11.31 -76.24 -4.10
N GLU A 494 11.16 -75.55 -2.96
CA GLU A 494 12.09 -75.61 -1.83
C GLU A 494 12.06 -76.99 -1.15
N GLU A 495 10.90 -77.62 -0.97
CA GLU A 495 10.77 -78.98 -0.44
C GLU A 495 11.55 -80.01 -1.28
N ILE A 496 11.38 -79.99 -2.60
CA ILE A 496 12.08 -80.92 -3.51
C ILE A 496 13.59 -80.64 -3.53
N ASP A 497 13.99 -79.36 -3.51
CA ASP A 497 15.41 -78.99 -3.48
C ASP A 497 16.08 -79.45 -2.15
N ALA A 498 15.37 -79.39 -1.02
CA ALA A 498 15.85 -79.88 0.28
C ALA A 498 16.08 -81.41 0.28
N GLN A 499 15.15 -82.18 -0.31
CA GLN A 499 15.30 -83.64 -0.47
C GLN A 499 16.47 -84.01 -1.39
N GLN A 500 16.75 -83.21 -2.44
CA GLN A 500 17.90 -83.44 -3.32
C GLN A 500 19.24 -83.16 -2.61
N LYS A 501 19.29 -82.15 -1.73
CA LYS A 501 20.50 -81.77 -0.98
C LYS A 501 21.00 -82.86 -0.02
N ALA A 502 20.09 -83.68 0.53
CA ALA A 502 20.44 -84.80 1.39
C ALA A 502 21.17 -85.95 0.66
N ASN A 503 21.05 -86.04 -0.67
CA ASN A 503 21.53 -87.18 -1.47
C ASN A 503 22.86 -86.93 -2.21
N ASP A 504 23.26 -85.67 -2.46
CA ASP A 504 24.53 -85.32 -3.12
C ASP A 504 24.98 -83.88 -2.75
N LEU A 505 25.74 -83.76 -1.66
CA LEU A 505 26.10 -82.47 -1.05
C LEU A 505 26.99 -81.60 -1.94
N GLU A 506 27.98 -82.19 -2.63
CA GLU A 506 28.95 -81.44 -3.45
C GLU A 506 28.28 -80.87 -4.71
N THR A 507 27.57 -81.71 -5.46
CA THR A 507 26.86 -81.29 -6.69
C THR A 507 25.78 -80.27 -6.34
N THR A 508 25.09 -80.44 -5.21
CA THR A 508 24.06 -79.48 -4.76
C THR A 508 24.66 -78.15 -4.33
N THR A 509 25.81 -78.14 -3.65
CA THR A 509 26.48 -76.89 -3.25
C THR A 509 26.97 -76.10 -4.46
N LYS A 510 27.64 -76.75 -5.42
CA LYS A 510 28.07 -76.12 -6.69
C LYS A 510 26.88 -75.57 -7.49
N ARG A 511 25.79 -76.34 -7.57
CA ARG A 511 24.53 -75.91 -8.22
C ARG A 511 23.91 -74.69 -7.54
N ASN A 512 23.91 -74.65 -6.21
CA ASN A 512 23.37 -73.52 -5.46
C ASN A 512 24.24 -72.27 -5.65
N SER A 513 25.57 -72.39 -5.56
CA SER A 513 26.49 -71.28 -5.83
C SER A 513 26.38 -70.76 -7.27
N PHE A 514 26.22 -71.64 -8.27
CA PHE A 514 25.96 -71.23 -9.66
C PHE A 514 24.59 -70.54 -9.82
N GLY A 515 23.57 -71.01 -9.10
CA GLY A 515 22.27 -70.36 -9.02
C GLY A 515 22.35 -68.96 -8.38
N THR A 516 23.13 -68.81 -7.31
CA THR A 516 23.42 -67.52 -6.67
C THR A 516 24.15 -66.60 -7.64
N LEU A 517 25.19 -67.09 -8.35
CA LEU A 517 25.90 -66.31 -9.37
C LEU A 517 24.96 -65.73 -10.42
N LEU A 518 24.11 -66.58 -11.01
CA LEU A 518 23.14 -66.13 -12.01
C LEU A 518 22.13 -65.12 -11.45
N ARG A 519 21.69 -65.31 -10.20
CA ARG A 519 20.76 -64.39 -9.52
C ARG A 519 21.42 -63.04 -9.26
N THR A 520 22.64 -63.02 -8.73
CA THR A 520 23.39 -61.80 -8.43
C THR A 520 23.73 -61.04 -9.72
N ILE A 521 24.13 -61.72 -10.81
CA ILE A 521 24.33 -61.08 -12.12
C ILE A 521 23.03 -60.45 -12.65
N ARG A 522 21.89 -61.14 -12.52
CA ARG A 522 20.59 -60.59 -12.96
C ARG A 522 20.22 -59.34 -12.17
N ARG A 523 20.34 -59.40 -10.84
CA ARG A 523 20.05 -58.25 -9.95
C ARG A 523 20.99 -57.09 -10.21
N TYR A 524 22.29 -57.37 -10.38
CA TYR A 524 23.29 -56.37 -10.79
C TYR A 524 22.87 -55.67 -12.08
N ARG A 525 22.51 -56.41 -13.13
CA ARG A 525 22.06 -55.85 -14.42
C ARG A 525 20.81 -54.99 -14.26
N GLU A 526 19.88 -55.41 -13.41
CA GLU A 526 18.64 -54.70 -13.14
C GLU A 526 18.89 -53.38 -12.40
N SER A 527 19.63 -53.40 -11.29
CA SER A 527 20.00 -52.18 -10.57
C SER A 527 20.79 -51.23 -11.46
N HIS A 528 21.67 -51.74 -12.33
CA HIS A 528 22.38 -50.94 -13.31
C HIS A 528 21.43 -50.27 -14.32
N LYS A 529 20.38 -50.97 -14.77
CA LYS A 529 19.33 -50.39 -15.63
C LYS A 529 18.56 -49.30 -14.89
N THR A 530 18.09 -49.58 -13.68
CA THR A 530 17.34 -48.62 -12.84
C THR A 530 18.16 -47.38 -12.52
N PHE A 531 19.47 -47.52 -12.32
CA PHE A 531 20.37 -46.40 -12.11
C PHE A 531 20.37 -45.44 -13.31
N TYR A 532 20.56 -45.96 -14.52
CA TYR A 532 20.62 -45.12 -15.72
C TYR A 532 19.26 -44.54 -16.10
N GLU A 533 18.16 -45.28 -15.90
CA GLU A 533 16.81 -44.74 -16.04
C GLU A 533 16.60 -43.54 -15.11
N ALA A 534 16.95 -43.67 -13.82
CA ALA A 534 16.84 -42.58 -12.86
C ALA A 534 17.76 -41.39 -13.20
N ARG A 535 18.99 -41.66 -13.67
CA ARG A 535 19.92 -40.63 -14.14
C ARG A 535 19.34 -39.85 -15.32
N ASP A 536 18.76 -40.55 -16.29
CA ASP A 536 18.19 -39.94 -17.51
C ASP A 536 16.94 -39.09 -17.17
N GLU A 537 16.13 -39.53 -16.21
CA GLU A 537 15.02 -38.72 -15.66
C GLU A 537 15.55 -37.46 -14.97
N ILE A 538 16.62 -37.56 -14.16
CA ILE A 538 17.27 -36.39 -13.55
C ILE A 538 17.85 -35.46 -14.64
N ALA A 539 18.36 -36.02 -15.73
CA ALA A 539 18.91 -35.28 -16.86
C ALA A 539 17.85 -34.44 -17.58
N SER A 540 16.58 -34.82 -17.48
CA SER A 540 15.44 -34.15 -18.13
C SER A 540 15.04 -32.84 -17.45
N PHE A 541 15.39 -32.64 -16.17
CA PHE A 541 15.02 -31.41 -15.45
C PHE A 541 15.66 -30.15 -16.06
N LYS A 542 14.80 -29.19 -16.39
CA LYS A 542 15.18 -27.86 -16.91
C LYS A 542 14.36 -26.76 -16.25
N ILE A 543 14.28 -26.78 -14.93
CA ILE A 543 13.56 -25.75 -14.18
C ILE A 543 14.54 -24.60 -13.95
N ARG A 544 14.32 -23.51 -14.69
CA ARG A 544 14.97 -22.22 -14.46
C ARG A 544 13.88 -21.19 -14.27
N LYS A 545 13.90 -20.49 -13.15
CA LYS A 545 13.03 -19.34 -12.95
C LYS A 545 13.86 -18.10 -12.70
N SER A 546 13.46 -17.00 -13.33
CA SER A 546 14.03 -15.69 -13.13
C SER A 546 13.02 -14.78 -12.45
N THR A 547 13.55 -13.77 -11.77
CA THR A 547 12.81 -12.69 -11.09
C THR A 547 11.74 -12.07 -11.98
N LYS A 548 10.48 -12.07 -11.52
CA LYS A 548 9.44 -11.20 -12.05
C LYS A 548 9.58 -9.82 -11.41
N ARG A 549 9.63 -8.77 -12.25
CA ARG A 549 9.81 -7.38 -11.82
C ARG A 549 8.51 -6.61 -12.00
N ILE A 550 8.21 -5.75 -11.05
CA ILE A 550 7.09 -4.80 -11.08
C ILE A 550 7.60 -3.41 -10.70
N SER A 551 6.89 -2.36 -11.10
CA SER A 551 7.21 -0.98 -10.72
C SER A 551 6.10 -0.43 -9.82
N SER A 552 6.45 0.17 -8.68
CA SER A 552 5.53 0.87 -7.78
C SER A 552 6.20 2.12 -7.23
N MET A 553 5.54 3.28 -7.30
CA MET A 553 6.06 4.58 -6.86
C MET A 553 7.45 4.92 -7.44
N GLY A 554 7.76 4.42 -8.63
CA GLY A 554 9.07 4.57 -9.28
C GLY A 554 10.15 3.58 -8.80
N HIS A 555 9.87 2.79 -7.77
CA HIS A 555 10.72 1.69 -7.31
C HIS A 555 10.44 0.42 -8.10
N THR A 556 11.47 -0.36 -8.41
CA THR A 556 11.32 -1.69 -8.99
C THR A 556 11.35 -2.73 -7.90
N LEU A 557 10.27 -3.49 -7.73
CA LEU A 557 10.19 -4.59 -6.78
C LEU A 557 10.29 -5.90 -7.53
N TYR A 558 10.99 -6.87 -6.95
CA TYR A 558 11.08 -8.21 -7.51
C TYR A 558 11.37 -9.24 -6.44
N ILE A 559 10.90 -10.46 -6.69
CA ILE A 559 11.26 -11.61 -5.87
C ILE A 559 12.43 -12.30 -6.55
N GLU A 560 13.61 -12.20 -5.94
CA GLU A 560 14.78 -12.97 -6.34
C GLU A 560 14.61 -14.41 -5.89
N ASN A 561 14.41 -15.26 -6.90
CA ASN A 561 14.40 -16.70 -6.75
C ASN A 561 15.30 -17.26 -7.86
N GLU A 562 16.56 -17.51 -7.53
CA GLU A 562 17.52 -18.16 -8.44
C GLU A 562 17.44 -19.69 -8.31
N PHE A 563 16.22 -20.24 -8.29
CA PHE A 563 16.08 -21.70 -8.30
C PHE A 563 16.45 -22.23 -9.68
N GLU A 564 17.53 -23.00 -9.70
CA GLU A 564 18.00 -23.72 -10.88
C GLU A 564 18.08 -25.21 -10.58
N LEU A 565 17.25 -25.99 -11.29
CA LEU A 565 17.37 -27.45 -11.36
C LEU A 565 17.73 -27.83 -12.79
N THR A 566 19.04 -27.98 -13.02
CA THR A 566 19.66 -28.40 -14.29
C THR A 566 20.74 -29.44 -14.02
N GLN A 567 21.16 -30.15 -15.08
CA GLN A 567 22.28 -31.11 -15.02
C GLN A 567 23.54 -30.50 -14.39
N THR A 568 23.91 -29.28 -14.79
CA THR A 568 25.08 -28.58 -14.28
C THR A 568 24.95 -28.31 -12.78
N LYS A 569 23.79 -27.81 -12.33
CA LYS A 569 23.57 -27.49 -10.93
C LYS A 569 23.50 -28.74 -10.06
N PHE A 570 22.87 -29.79 -10.56
CA PHE A 570 22.84 -31.11 -9.91
C PHE A 570 24.25 -31.67 -9.73
N LEU A 571 25.08 -31.65 -10.78
CA LEU A 571 26.46 -32.13 -10.70
C LEU A 571 27.30 -31.30 -9.72
N GLU A 572 27.11 -29.98 -9.69
CA GLU A 572 27.78 -29.09 -8.73
C GLU A 572 27.45 -29.50 -7.28
N ILE A 573 26.16 -29.66 -6.95
CA ILE A 573 25.70 -30.06 -5.62
C ILE A 573 26.17 -31.47 -5.26
N LEU A 574 26.09 -32.42 -6.21
CA LEU A 574 26.60 -33.77 -6.02
C LEU A 574 28.10 -33.77 -5.70
N ASN A 575 28.92 -33.04 -6.48
CA ASN A 575 30.36 -32.94 -6.24
C ASN A 575 30.74 -32.28 -4.91
N GLN A 576 29.84 -31.50 -4.29
CA GLN A 576 30.05 -30.96 -2.95
C GLN A 576 29.94 -32.04 -1.85
N THR A 577 29.34 -33.20 -2.15
CA THR A 577 29.20 -34.34 -1.22
C THR A 577 30.29 -35.41 -1.39
N LEU A 578 31.02 -35.37 -2.51
CA LEU A 578 32.11 -36.31 -2.85
C LEU A 578 33.50 -35.77 -2.44
N LYS A 579 34.47 -36.67 -2.19
CA LYS A 579 35.88 -36.31 -1.96
C LYS A 579 36.46 -35.59 -3.18
N ARG A 580 37.44 -34.69 -2.98
CA ARG A 580 38.05 -33.89 -4.07
C ARG A 580 38.60 -34.77 -5.20
N GLU A 581 39.31 -35.83 -4.86
CA GLU A 581 39.89 -36.79 -5.81
C GLU A 581 38.87 -37.70 -6.52
N ARG A 582 37.60 -37.66 -6.11
CA ARG A 582 36.50 -38.47 -6.69
C ARG A 582 35.40 -37.61 -7.31
N GLN A 583 35.65 -36.32 -7.53
CA GLN A 583 34.68 -35.43 -8.18
C GLN A 583 34.47 -35.84 -9.64
N ILE A 584 33.21 -35.81 -10.06
CA ILE A 584 32.74 -36.26 -11.36
C ILE A 584 32.85 -35.07 -12.34
N PRO A 585 33.51 -35.22 -13.50
CA PRO A 585 33.84 -34.10 -14.38
C PRO A 585 32.65 -33.55 -15.18
N ASN A 586 31.68 -34.40 -15.53
CA ASN A 586 30.48 -34.04 -16.30
C ASN A 586 29.32 -34.96 -15.91
N PHE A 587 28.09 -34.58 -16.30
CA PHE A 587 26.88 -35.30 -15.89
C PHE A 587 26.83 -36.74 -16.43
N ASP A 588 27.29 -36.96 -17.66
CA ASP A 588 27.28 -38.29 -18.29
C ASP A 588 28.24 -39.29 -17.61
N ALA A 589 29.25 -38.79 -16.90
CA ALA A 589 30.20 -39.58 -16.12
C ALA A 589 29.65 -40.03 -14.74
N ILE A 590 28.39 -39.74 -14.42
CA ILE A 590 27.72 -40.29 -13.24
C ILE A 590 27.42 -41.78 -13.51
N THR A 591 28.05 -42.67 -12.73
CA THR A 591 27.92 -44.13 -12.80
C THR A 591 27.66 -44.70 -11.40
N PRO A 592 27.20 -45.95 -11.28
CA PRO A 592 27.05 -46.57 -9.97
C PRO A 592 28.34 -46.54 -9.14
N GLN A 593 29.49 -46.80 -9.78
CA GLN A 593 30.80 -46.82 -9.12
C GLN A 593 31.27 -45.42 -8.70
N SER A 594 30.89 -44.35 -9.41
CA SER A 594 31.24 -42.99 -8.99
C SER A 594 30.48 -42.54 -7.74
N LEU A 595 29.38 -43.22 -7.40
CA LEU A 595 28.60 -43.04 -6.17
C LEU A 595 28.88 -44.11 -5.11
N ALA A 596 29.95 -44.89 -5.21
CA ALA A 596 30.31 -45.87 -4.18
C ALA A 596 30.66 -45.18 -2.84
N SER A 597 30.35 -45.85 -1.73
CA SER A 597 30.45 -45.31 -0.37
C SER A 597 31.87 -44.83 0.03
N GLU A 598 32.89 -45.37 -0.62
CA GLU A 598 34.30 -44.97 -0.48
C GLU A 598 34.58 -43.53 -0.94
N GLY A 599 33.82 -43.03 -1.91
CA GLY A 599 33.98 -41.70 -2.52
C GLY A 599 33.36 -40.56 -1.73
N PHE A 600 32.56 -40.86 -0.71
CA PHE A 600 31.81 -39.88 0.07
C PHE A 600 32.67 -39.09 1.06
N LYS A 601 32.35 -37.81 1.27
CA LYS A 601 32.99 -36.99 2.32
C LYS A 601 32.65 -37.49 3.72
N LYS A 602 33.64 -37.50 4.62
CA LYS A 602 33.49 -38.02 6.00
C LYS A 602 33.45 -36.94 7.10
N GLN A 603 33.59 -35.66 6.74
CA GLN A 603 33.69 -34.55 7.72
C GLN A 603 32.71 -33.40 7.42
N SER A 604 32.79 -32.75 6.25
CA SER A 604 31.94 -31.59 5.91
C SER A 604 31.47 -31.55 4.45
N PRO A 605 30.22 -31.94 4.13
CA PRO A 605 29.26 -32.63 5.01
C PRO A 605 29.72 -34.07 5.33
N LYS A 606 29.29 -34.63 6.46
CA LYS A 606 29.55 -36.03 6.81
C LYS A 606 28.50 -36.92 6.15
N ILE A 607 28.93 -37.72 5.18
CA ILE A 607 28.09 -38.66 4.44
C ILE A 607 28.50 -40.08 4.82
N VAL A 608 27.62 -40.74 5.57
CA VAL A 608 27.87 -42.08 6.12
C VAL A 608 27.53 -43.15 5.09
N ASP A 609 26.36 -43.03 4.49
CA ASP A 609 25.74 -43.98 3.59
C ASP A 609 25.01 -43.27 2.42
N HIS A 610 24.40 -44.07 1.57
CA HIS A 610 23.62 -43.63 0.42
C HIS A 610 22.37 -42.84 0.84
N ASP A 611 21.70 -43.20 1.92
CA ASP A 611 20.52 -42.45 2.40
C ASP A 611 20.89 -41.05 2.90
N ASN A 612 22.06 -40.88 3.53
CA ASN A 612 22.62 -39.58 3.89
C ASN A 612 22.99 -38.75 2.66
N LEU A 613 23.49 -39.40 1.59
CA LEU A 613 23.80 -38.73 0.33
C LEU A 613 22.54 -38.11 -0.28
N HIS A 614 21.45 -38.89 -0.37
CA HIS A 614 20.15 -38.42 -0.85
C HIS A 614 19.67 -37.20 -0.02
N ARG A 615 19.67 -37.34 1.30
CA ARG A 615 19.19 -36.30 2.22
C ARG A 615 19.98 -35.00 2.10
N GLU A 616 21.31 -35.08 2.03
CA GLU A 616 22.16 -33.89 1.92
C GLU A 616 21.96 -33.15 0.60
N ILE A 617 21.86 -33.89 -0.52
CA ILE A 617 21.58 -33.29 -1.83
C ILE A 617 20.21 -32.60 -1.81
N MET A 618 19.18 -33.26 -1.27
CA MET A 618 17.85 -32.68 -1.15
C MET A 618 17.83 -31.45 -0.23
N ASN A 619 18.52 -31.48 0.90
CA ASN A 619 18.64 -30.32 1.80
C ASN A 619 19.28 -29.11 1.09
N ARG A 620 20.30 -29.34 0.25
CA ARG A 620 20.93 -28.26 -0.53
C ARG A 620 19.99 -27.67 -1.58
N PHE A 621 19.24 -28.50 -2.30
CA PHE A 621 18.24 -28.01 -3.25
C PHE A 621 17.09 -27.27 -2.56
N ASN A 622 16.61 -27.76 -1.42
CA ASN A 622 15.62 -27.05 -0.62
C ASN A 622 16.14 -25.69 -0.10
N ALA A 623 17.42 -25.60 0.25
CA ALA A 623 18.04 -24.34 0.68
C ALA A 623 18.17 -23.30 -0.45
N LEU A 624 18.19 -23.72 -1.72
CA LEU A 624 18.15 -22.80 -2.88
C LEU A 624 16.75 -22.20 -3.09
N ASN A 625 15.70 -22.82 -2.55
CA ASN A 625 14.33 -22.31 -2.60
C ASN A 625 14.09 -21.23 -1.51
N ARG A 626 14.93 -20.19 -1.46
CA ARG A 626 14.78 -19.05 -0.55
C ARG A 626 14.31 -17.83 -1.34
N LYS A 627 13.11 -17.34 -1.00
CA LYS A 627 12.61 -16.06 -1.52
C LYS A 627 13.44 -14.92 -0.93
N GLN A 628 14.01 -14.07 -1.77
CA GLN A 628 14.53 -12.79 -1.34
C GLN A 628 13.71 -11.67 -1.99
N TYR A 629 12.95 -10.96 -1.17
CA TYR A 629 12.26 -9.75 -1.59
C TYR A 629 13.31 -8.66 -1.82
N ARG A 630 13.44 -8.21 -3.06
CA ARG A 630 14.41 -7.20 -3.47
C ARG A 630 13.70 -5.97 -3.97
N ILE A 631 14.30 -4.82 -3.65
CA ILE A 631 13.82 -3.52 -4.09
C ILE A 631 15.00 -2.79 -4.74
N THR A 632 14.81 -2.31 -5.96
CA THR A 632 15.69 -1.32 -6.59
C THR A 632 14.99 0.02 -6.54
N THR A 633 15.66 1.01 -5.96
CA THR A 633 15.13 2.37 -5.85
C THR A 633 14.91 3.02 -7.21
N LYS A 634 14.14 4.13 -7.24
CA LYS A 634 13.93 4.94 -8.44
C LYS A 634 15.24 5.46 -9.06
N ASP A 635 16.27 5.63 -8.23
CA ASP A 635 17.61 6.08 -8.64
C ASP A 635 18.53 4.91 -9.04
N GLY A 636 17.99 3.70 -9.19
CA GLY A 636 18.74 2.51 -9.58
C GLY A 636 19.64 1.91 -8.48
N LYS A 637 19.52 2.38 -7.22
CA LYS A 637 20.28 1.84 -6.09
C LYS A 637 19.59 0.63 -5.48
N ASP A 638 20.39 -0.36 -5.09
CA ASP A 638 19.98 -1.54 -4.34
C ASP A 638 19.54 -1.16 -2.91
N PHE A 639 18.32 -1.56 -2.53
CA PHE A 639 17.73 -1.28 -1.22
C PHE A 639 18.61 -1.76 -0.07
N ASP A 640 19.24 -2.93 -0.19
CA ASP A 640 20.02 -3.51 0.90
C ASP A 640 21.28 -2.70 1.23
N LYS A 641 21.75 -1.88 0.29
CA LYS A 641 22.93 -1.01 0.42
C LYS A 641 22.59 0.40 0.89
N LEU A 642 21.31 0.72 1.09
CA LEU A 642 20.89 2.03 1.59
C LEU A 642 21.14 2.16 3.10
N SER A 643 21.27 3.40 3.58
CA SER A 643 21.25 3.66 5.02
C SER A 643 19.83 3.46 5.59
N ALA A 644 19.73 3.23 6.91
CA ALA A 644 18.46 2.95 7.58
C ALA A 644 17.35 3.97 7.26
N GLY A 645 17.69 5.26 7.22
CA GLY A 645 16.70 6.29 6.91
C GLY A 645 16.21 6.27 5.46
N TRP A 646 17.09 5.95 4.49
CA TRP A 646 16.69 5.77 3.09
C TRP A 646 15.87 4.49 2.89
N LYS A 647 16.19 3.41 3.59
CA LYS A 647 15.36 2.20 3.60
C LYS A 647 13.95 2.52 4.10
N THR A 648 13.85 3.27 5.20
CA THR A 648 12.57 3.70 5.78
C THR A 648 11.73 4.52 4.78
N SER A 649 12.36 5.47 4.07
CA SER A 649 11.69 6.24 3.01
C SER A 649 11.10 5.36 1.91
N VAL A 650 11.86 4.37 1.42
CA VAL A 650 11.40 3.48 0.35
C VAL A 650 10.23 2.62 0.82
N ILE A 651 10.30 2.07 2.03
CA ILE A 651 9.19 1.28 2.59
C ILE A 651 7.93 2.14 2.75
N LEU A 652 8.04 3.37 3.25
CA LEU A 652 6.90 4.30 3.36
C LEU A 652 6.31 4.65 2.00
N ASP A 653 7.14 4.94 0.99
CA ASP A 653 6.66 5.20 -0.37
C ASP A 653 5.83 4.02 -0.88
N LEU A 654 6.31 2.78 -0.69
CA LEU A 654 5.60 1.57 -1.13
C LEU A 654 4.29 1.32 -0.35
N VAL A 655 4.30 1.54 0.97
CA VAL A 655 3.10 1.41 1.82
C VAL A 655 2.07 2.49 1.49
N LEU A 656 2.50 3.72 1.21
CA LEU A 656 1.61 4.82 0.86
C LEU A 656 1.07 4.67 -0.57
N GLY A 657 1.84 4.06 -1.47
CA GLY A 657 1.46 3.79 -2.86
C GLY A 657 0.66 2.51 -3.11
N SER A 658 0.38 1.69 -2.09
CA SER A 658 -0.42 0.47 -2.24
C SER A 658 -1.91 0.81 -2.47
N GLY A 659 -2.33 0.92 -3.73
CA GLY A 659 -3.69 1.35 -4.09
C GLY A 659 -4.78 0.27 -4.10
N ALA A 660 -4.43 -1.00 -3.88
CA ALA A 660 -5.40 -2.11 -3.91
C ALA A 660 -6.17 -2.28 -2.58
N ASP A 661 -5.67 -1.68 -1.50
CA ASP A 661 -6.22 -1.80 -0.15
C ASP A 661 -6.58 -0.40 0.40
N ASN A 662 -7.88 -0.21 0.64
CA ASN A 662 -8.44 1.05 1.14
C ASN A 662 -8.66 1.04 2.66
N ALA A 663 -8.22 0.00 3.38
CA ALA A 663 -8.30 -0.04 4.84
C ALA A 663 -7.55 1.16 5.47
N PRO A 664 -8.00 1.67 6.64
CA PRO A 664 -7.33 2.77 7.30
C PRO A 664 -5.86 2.43 7.60
N LEU A 665 -4.96 3.39 7.38
CA LEU A 665 -3.54 3.24 7.68
C LEU A 665 -3.15 4.12 8.87
N ILE A 666 -2.61 3.49 9.90
CA ILE A 666 -2.10 4.14 11.09
C ILE A 666 -0.57 4.06 11.07
N ILE A 667 0.11 5.20 11.16
CA ILE A 667 1.58 5.28 11.17
C ILE A 667 2.02 6.09 12.39
N ASP A 668 2.73 5.46 13.31
CA ASP A 668 3.23 6.12 14.52
C ASP A 668 4.66 6.64 14.32
N GLN A 669 4.82 7.97 14.35
CA GLN A 669 6.10 8.69 14.31
C GLN A 669 7.06 8.19 13.21
N PRO A 670 6.63 8.18 11.93
CA PRO A 670 7.50 7.79 10.83
C PRO A 670 8.74 8.70 10.69
N GLU A 671 8.66 9.96 11.13
CA GLU A 671 9.69 10.98 10.95
C GLU A 671 10.99 10.75 11.74
N ASP A 672 10.95 10.02 12.86
CA ASP A 672 12.12 9.80 13.75
C ASP A 672 13.32 9.21 12.99
N ASN A 673 13.03 8.46 11.94
CA ASN A 673 13.99 7.70 11.16
C ASN A 673 14.14 8.23 9.73
N LEU A 674 13.56 9.39 9.40
CA LEU A 674 13.57 9.94 8.04
C LEU A 674 14.49 11.15 7.90
N ALA A 675 15.07 11.29 6.70
CA ALA A 675 15.79 12.50 6.35
C ALA A 675 14.81 13.69 6.21
N THR A 676 15.15 14.85 6.78
CA THR A 676 14.33 16.07 6.73
C THR A 676 13.95 16.49 5.31
N THR A 677 14.81 16.26 4.32
CA THR A 677 14.53 16.54 2.90
C THR A 677 13.42 15.64 2.34
N TYR A 678 13.40 14.35 2.71
CA TYR A 678 12.36 13.41 2.31
C TYR A 678 11.02 13.74 2.99
N ILE A 679 11.04 14.09 4.28
CA ILE A 679 9.84 14.55 5.00
C ILE A 679 9.19 15.72 4.24
N ASN A 680 9.98 16.71 3.84
CA ASN A 680 9.47 17.92 3.17
C ASN A 680 9.01 17.72 1.70
N THR A 681 9.29 16.57 1.07
CA THR A 681 9.01 16.37 -0.36
C THR A 681 8.35 15.03 -0.63
N GLY A 682 9.10 13.93 -0.51
CA GLY A 682 8.66 12.58 -0.82
C GLY A 682 7.46 12.14 0.02
N LEU A 683 7.58 12.22 1.34
CA LEU A 683 6.53 11.78 2.27
C LEU A 683 5.22 12.55 2.06
N LEU A 684 5.29 13.88 1.95
CA LEU A 684 4.11 14.72 1.77
C LEU A 684 3.39 14.42 0.45
N SER A 685 4.14 14.20 -0.63
CA SER A 685 3.56 13.80 -1.93
C SER A 685 2.85 12.45 -1.82
N ALA A 686 3.49 11.47 -1.18
CA ALA A 686 2.92 10.14 -0.96
C ALA A 686 1.67 10.19 -0.08
N ILE A 687 1.67 10.99 1.00
CA ILE A 687 0.50 11.21 1.85
C ILE A 687 -0.64 11.86 1.05
N LYS A 688 -0.37 12.92 0.27
CA LYS A 688 -1.39 13.61 -0.54
C LYS A 688 -2.06 12.68 -1.56
N GLN A 689 -1.31 11.76 -2.16
CA GLN A 689 -1.86 10.75 -3.06
C GLN A 689 -2.67 9.69 -2.29
N SER A 690 -2.13 9.20 -1.18
CA SER A 690 -2.74 8.11 -0.41
C SER A 690 -4.01 8.54 0.34
N LYS A 691 -4.06 9.76 0.86
CA LYS A 691 -5.23 10.30 1.58
C LYS A 691 -6.47 10.51 0.70
N ALA A 692 -6.31 10.47 -0.63
CA ALA A 692 -7.41 10.57 -1.57
C ALA A 692 -8.24 9.28 -1.65
N THR A 693 -7.65 8.12 -1.31
CA THR A 693 -8.30 6.80 -1.47
C THR A 693 -8.54 6.07 -0.14
N ARG A 694 -7.89 6.48 0.95
CA ARG A 694 -8.08 5.87 2.29
C ARG A 694 -7.91 6.85 3.44
N GLN A 695 -8.37 6.47 4.62
CA GLN A 695 -8.10 7.19 5.87
C GLN A 695 -6.66 6.92 6.32
N ILE A 696 -5.94 7.98 6.70
CA ILE A 696 -4.61 7.93 7.29
C ILE A 696 -4.69 8.57 8.67
N ILE A 697 -4.16 7.89 9.68
CA ILE A 697 -3.95 8.43 11.03
C ILE A 697 -2.45 8.43 11.27
N LEU A 698 -1.85 9.61 11.25
CA LEU A 698 -0.41 9.77 11.34
C LEU A 698 -0.06 10.48 12.65
N VAL A 699 0.70 9.81 13.51
CA VAL A 699 1.21 10.42 14.74
C VAL A 699 2.48 11.18 14.41
N SER A 700 2.52 12.47 14.74
CA SER A 700 3.70 13.29 14.46
C SER A 700 3.99 14.34 15.53
N HIS A 701 5.28 14.62 15.72
CA HIS A 701 5.76 15.79 16.45
C HIS A 701 6.27 16.91 15.51
N ASN A 702 6.23 16.69 14.18
CA ASN A 702 6.72 17.62 13.17
C ASN A 702 5.58 18.45 12.58
N ALA A 703 5.65 19.77 12.76
CA ALA A 703 4.66 20.74 12.27
C ALA A 703 4.39 20.68 10.76
N THR A 704 5.38 20.23 10.00
CA THR A 704 5.34 20.19 8.54
C THR A 704 4.32 19.17 8.04
N ILE A 705 4.12 18.06 8.76
CA ILE A 705 3.19 17.00 8.32
C ILE A 705 1.73 17.46 8.34
N PRO A 706 1.16 17.97 9.46
CA PRO A 706 -0.22 18.46 9.45
C PRO A 706 -0.41 19.67 8.54
N MET A 707 0.58 20.58 8.51
CA MET A 707 0.49 21.79 7.71
C MET A 707 0.64 21.49 6.22
N LEU A 708 1.79 21.01 5.75
CA LEU A 708 2.05 20.80 4.32
C LEU A 708 1.39 19.53 3.77
N GLY A 709 1.08 18.55 4.62
CA GLY A 709 0.30 17.37 4.25
C GLY A 709 -1.18 17.70 4.06
N ASP A 710 -1.59 18.91 4.45
CA ASP A 710 -2.96 19.40 4.38
C ASP A 710 -3.92 18.45 5.12
N ALA A 711 -3.72 18.35 6.44
CA ALA A 711 -4.54 17.50 7.29
C ALA A 711 -6.02 17.89 7.20
N GLN A 712 -6.88 16.89 7.07
CA GLN A 712 -8.32 17.08 7.16
C GLN A 712 -8.73 17.32 8.62
N ASN A 713 -8.00 16.73 9.56
CA ASN A 713 -8.28 16.81 10.98
C ASN A 713 -6.99 16.74 11.80
N VAL A 714 -6.97 17.48 12.91
CA VAL A 714 -5.85 17.51 13.85
C VAL A 714 -6.37 17.04 15.19
N ILE A 715 -5.65 16.06 15.77
CA ILE A 715 -5.97 15.49 17.08
C ILE A 715 -4.90 15.97 18.04
N LEU A 716 -5.28 16.84 18.96
CA LEU A 716 -4.40 17.39 19.98
C LEU A 716 -4.44 16.50 21.22
N CYS A 717 -3.27 16.02 21.62
CA CYS A 717 -3.05 15.34 22.88
C CYS A 717 -2.32 16.27 23.86
N THR A 718 -2.96 16.64 24.96
CA THR A 718 -2.38 17.43 26.05
C THR A 718 -2.25 16.59 27.32
N ASN A 719 -1.33 16.97 28.21
CA ASN A 719 -1.12 16.33 29.49
C ASN A 719 -0.88 17.40 30.55
N ASP A 720 -1.88 17.58 31.42
CA ASP A 720 -1.86 18.52 32.53
C ASP A 720 -1.72 17.73 33.83
N ASP A 721 -0.52 17.72 34.42
CA ASP A 721 -0.24 17.05 35.69
C ASP A 721 -0.74 15.59 35.78
N LYS A 722 -0.47 14.79 34.73
CA LYS A 722 -0.86 13.38 34.54
C LYS A 722 -2.31 13.15 34.10
N PHE A 723 -3.08 14.20 33.87
CA PHE A 723 -4.38 14.10 33.23
C PHE A 723 -4.23 14.30 31.72
N ILE A 724 -4.51 13.26 30.94
CA ILE A 724 -4.41 13.31 29.48
C ILE A 724 -5.76 13.72 28.90
N THR A 725 -5.77 14.77 28.08
CA THR A 725 -6.95 15.20 27.31
C THR A 725 -6.66 15.06 25.82
N ILE A 726 -7.59 14.44 25.10
CA ILE A 726 -7.49 14.26 23.64
C ILE A 726 -8.73 14.84 22.99
N ARG A 727 -8.52 15.83 22.11
CA ARG A 727 -9.57 16.53 21.35
C ARG A 727 -9.18 16.65 19.89
N SER A 728 -10.15 16.81 19.02
CA SER A 728 -9.90 17.00 17.59
C SER A 728 -10.68 18.16 17.00
N ASN A 729 -10.12 18.75 15.95
CA ASN A 729 -10.85 19.68 15.10
C ASN A 729 -10.19 19.74 13.71
N PRO A 730 -10.94 20.09 12.65
CA PRO A 730 -10.35 20.42 11.35
C PRO A 730 -9.22 21.44 11.46
N LEU A 731 -8.29 21.43 10.51
CA LEU A 731 -7.11 22.30 10.51
C LEU A 731 -7.47 23.80 10.61
N GLU A 732 -8.61 24.19 10.03
CA GLU A 732 -9.17 25.54 10.04
C GLU A 732 -9.97 25.91 11.31
N GLY A 733 -10.12 24.98 12.25
CA GLY A 733 -11.01 25.10 13.39
C GLY A 733 -10.32 25.51 14.69
N VAL A 734 -10.99 25.24 15.81
CA VAL A 734 -10.64 25.74 17.14
C VAL A 734 -10.76 24.63 18.18
N ILE A 735 -9.77 24.51 19.07
CA ILE A 735 -9.82 23.64 20.25
C ILE A 735 -9.64 24.53 21.48
N ASP A 736 -10.56 24.44 22.44
CA ASP A 736 -10.53 25.21 23.69
C ASP A 736 -10.30 26.72 23.50
N GLY A 737 -10.91 27.29 22.46
CA GLY A 737 -10.81 28.72 22.14
C GLY A 737 -9.51 29.13 21.42
N THR A 738 -8.62 28.20 21.10
CA THR A 738 -7.37 28.45 20.36
C THR A 738 -7.44 27.86 18.95
N ASP A 739 -7.04 28.65 17.93
CA ASP A 739 -7.01 28.18 16.54
C ASP A 739 -6.05 26.97 16.43
N VAL A 740 -6.46 25.92 15.71
CA VAL A 740 -5.67 24.67 15.57
C VAL A 740 -4.28 24.92 14.99
N VAL A 741 -4.16 25.87 14.06
CA VAL A 741 -2.88 26.26 13.47
C VAL A 741 -1.92 26.83 14.53
N ASP A 742 -2.43 27.60 15.50
CA ASP A 742 -1.64 28.14 16.60
C ASP A 742 -1.20 27.02 17.55
N LEU A 743 -2.09 26.06 17.83
CA LEU A 743 -1.77 24.87 18.62
C LEU A 743 -0.67 24.02 17.97
N ILE A 744 -0.68 23.85 16.64
CA ILE A 744 0.43 23.23 15.91
C ILE A 744 1.71 24.05 16.14
N ALA A 745 1.65 25.37 16.00
CA ALA A 745 2.80 26.27 16.12
C ALA A 745 3.51 26.17 17.47
N THR A 746 2.74 26.02 18.55
CA THR A 746 3.24 25.97 19.92
C THR A 746 3.65 24.57 20.36
N THR A 747 3.01 23.53 19.82
CA THR A 747 3.12 22.15 20.35
C THR A 747 4.07 21.26 19.56
N THR A 748 4.39 21.62 18.30
CA THR A 748 5.21 20.78 17.41
C THR A 748 6.58 21.39 17.09
N ASP A 749 7.55 20.52 16.84
CA ASP A 749 8.92 20.91 16.51
C ASP A 749 8.98 21.64 15.17
N GLY A 750 9.71 22.76 15.15
CA GLY A 750 9.81 23.61 13.97
C GLY A 750 8.51 24.34 13.62
N GLY A 751 7.47 24.28 14.47
CA GLY A 751 6.15 24.92 14.31
C GLY A 751 6.19 26.27 13.65
N LYS A 752 6.82 27.25 14.30
CA LYS A 752 6.91 28.64 13.83
C LYS A 752 7.57 28.76 12.44
N ALA A 753 8.60 27.96 12.14
CA ALA A 753 9.33 28.04 10.87
C ALA A 753 8.60 27.31 9.72
N SER A 754 7.98 26.16 10.00
CA SER A 754 7.19 25.39 9.03
C SER A 754 5.88 26.09 8.69
N ILE A 755 5.26 26.73 9.68
CA ILE A 755 4.10 27.60 9.48
C ILE A 755 4.52 28.81 8.65
N LYS A 756 5.61 29.52 8.96
CA LYS A 756 6.11 30.65 8.12
C LYS A 756 6.26 30.32 6.62
N LYS A 757 6.55 29.06 6.24
CA LYS A 757 6.60 28.64 4.82
C LYS A 757 5.22 28.51 4.14
N ARG A 758 4.15 28.21 4.91
CA ARG A 758 2.75 28.14 4.43
C ARG A 758 1.93 29.38 4.81
N VAL A 759 2.44 30.21 5.72
CA VAL A 759 1.72 31.23 6.48
C VAL A 759 2.51 32.53 6.48
N LYS A 760 2.30 33.29 5.41
CA LYS A 760 2.16 34.75 5.49
C LYS A 760 0.69 35.21 5.42
N LYS A 761 -0.26 34.28 5.16
CA LYS A 761 -1.71 34.54 5.01
C LYS A 761 -2.57 34.31 6.27
N TYR A 762 -2.10 33.52 7.25
CA TYR A 762 -2.72 33.54 8.57
C TYR A 762 -2.08 34.71 9.30
N ASN A 763 -2.86 35.76 9.54
CA ASN A 763 -2.42 36.97 10.19
C ASN A 763 -1.99 36.65 11.64
N LEU A 764 -0.75 36.20 11.83
CA LEU A 764 -0.10 36.01 13.12
C LEU A 764 0.24 37.37 13.77
N LYS A 765 -0.67 38.36 13.66
CA LYS A 765 -0.54 39.67 14.31
C LYS A 765 -0.43 39.53 15.84
N ARG A 766 -0.99 38.46 16.43
CA ARG A 766 -0.87 38.13 17.86
C ARG A 766 0.45 37.46 18.27
N PHE A 767 1.30 37.05 17.34
CA PHE A 767 2.54 36.29 17.63
C PHE A 767 3.81 37.15 17.63
N ARG A 768 3.69 38.47 17.49
CA ARG A 768 4.77 39.40 17.83
C ARG A 768 4.95 39.36 19.35
N GLY A 769 5.80 38.43 19.80
CA GLY A 769 6.23 38.38 21.19
C GLY A 769 6.96 39.66 21.57
N GLU A 770 6.91 39.98 22.86
CA GLU A 770 7.56 41.13 23.50
C GLU A 770 9.09 41.20 23.29
N ASP A 771 9.70 40.19 22.66
CA ASP A 771 11.14 40.10 22.39
C ASP A 771 11.58 40.57 20.98
N GLU A 772 10.67 41.00 20.10
CA GLU A 772 11.03 41.55 18.77
C GLU A 772 11.03 43.10 18.71
N THR A 773 11.17 43.81 19.84
CA THR A 773 11.56 45.22 19.84
C THR A 773 13.08 45.35 19.89
N GLY A 774 13.74 45.11 18.76
CA GLY A 774 15.19 45.19 18.70
C GLY A 774 15.73 44.98 17.29
N LEU A 775 15.32 45.81 16.33
CA LEU A 775 16.10 46.21 15.15
C LEU A 775 15.50 47.47 14.52
#